data_AF-A0A8H4TMQ9-F1
#
_entry.id   AF-A0A8H4TMQ9-F1
#
_cell.length_a   1.000
_cell.length_b   1.000
_cell.length_c   1.000
_cell.angle_alpha   90.00
_cell.angle_beta   90.00
_cell.angle_gamma   90.00
#
_symmetry.space_group_name_H-M   'P 1'
#
loop_
_entity.id
_entity.type
_entity.pdbx_description
1 polymer ?
#
loop_
_entity_poly.entity_id
_entity_poly.type
_entity_poly.pdbx_seq_one_letter_code
_entity_poly.pdbx_strand_id
1 'polypeptide(L)'
;MTAQVCQIGFIGLGAMGFGMACNLLKQPEYNVEGYDVYPPSASKFVAQSGQTQESPREVARNKSQLIIMAANVQQVETIIFDEQSGVLATLPKGATILICSTIPPTFYDTLKSRLENFGRADILIVDCPVSGGTKRAAEGKLTIFASGTPDALKNANALLTSMSETLHIIEGDEGTASKIKMVNQLLVGIHIAVAAEAMGLAAKAGLNTREVYNIITNAAGNSWAFENRVPHMLGGDWTPLSALNIFVKDMGIVTSTARTLQVPTPLASTAEQLYIAGAAQGFGSEDDAGLVRLFLPGCPEKVKEQASAISDTSKLAASTTAHEISKIGIVGLGAMGQGMAASLVRAGFNVHGYDVFKLSIDKFASLGENASPASSPADAAKDASLLILMVQNALQAEDVLFGSGRVVDVLPDDAIVMLSSTVAPSFVKELQEKLHCLGRGIQLVDAPVSGGVVRAANGTLTIMYSGEKPALSKIDNPLLAMAGTSANLYEVQGGAGAASSVKMINQLLAGCHIAAAAESMAFATRLGLDARQVLGFIGNAAAWSWMLENRSPQMLDQDWTPHSALAIFVKDLGIVLGAAKRLTYFAPMTSTAHTMYLTAASRGWSKEADAGIVRLWDVAKAPNNTGLKDETQQITDQASALPRLKVQDALSSLPLEYSGDVLGSIKQMVDTGAVPALVVLDDDPTGTQTCHDIDVLTVWDIETLRDQFNLTNRGFFILTNSRALASDEAKALITEICQNVKLAAQDSQTAFEIVLRGDSTLRGHLPQEPDAVEETIGRSDGWILAPFFFQGGRYTIDDVHYIKENDVLVPVNQTPFAQDATFGYQNANLRQYVKEKCPGRFDDSSFVSITLEDIRLSGPAGVAKKLLSVNQPNSVFIVNAAAESDMHVFVAGLLEAEKAGRRYLYRTGAAFVSSRLGIRGISPLTLQDLGISSNSTGTPGGLIIAGSYVPKTTAQLKVLREKRGDKLSVIELDVAELLKEPMTAESIVQTAASEASNDIAHGKDVLVMTSRSLIKGSDASSSLDIGSQVAKALVQLLEKVEVRPRYIIAKGGITSSDAASKGLRMRRARILGQAAPGVPLWRCDEETSRHQGVPYVVFPGNVGTDHTLLEVVEGWSLE
;
A
#
# COMPACT_ATOMS: atom_id res chain seq x y z
N MET A 1 3.62 33.97 -60.20
CA MET A 1 4.87 33.78 -59.44
C MET A 1 4.97 32.30 -59.14
N THR A 2 5.94 31.59 -59.72
CA THR A 2 6.21 30.19 -59.41
C THR A 2 6.62 30.09 -57.95
N ALA A 3 5.92 29.26 -57.15
CA ALA A 3 6.31 29.00 -55.77
C ALA A 3 7.77 28.53 -55.77
N GLN A 4 8.62 29.19 -54.98
CA GLN A 4 10.04 28.88 -54.92
C GLN A 4 10.21 27.51 -54.27
N VAL A 5 10.65 26.51 -55.04
CA VAL A 5 10.85 25.13 -54.56
C VAL A 5 11.88 25.14 -53.42
N CYS A 6 11.48 24.65 -52.25
CA CYS A 6 12.33 24.61 -51.08
C CYS A 6 13.37 23.49 -51.23
N GLN A 7 14.64 23.86 -51.08
CA GLN A 7 15.77 22.94 -51.22
C GLN A 7 16.10 22.33 -49.84
N ILE A 8 15.94 21.02 -49.72
CA ILE A 8 16.11 20.29 -48.47
C ILE A 8 17.33 19.36 -48.58
N GLY A 9 18.19 19.41 -47.56
CA GLY A 9 19.17 18.37 -47.32
C GLY A 9 18.62 17.32 -46.34
N PHE A 10 18.82 16.03 -46.62
CA PHE A 10 18.37 14.93 -45.77
C PHE A 10 19.53 13.99 -45.47
N ILE A 11 19.91 13.87 -44.21
CA ILE A 11 21.03 13.02 -43.79
C ILE A 11 20.50 11.91 -42.89
N GLY A 12 20.74 10.66 -43.30
CA GLY A 12 20.26 9.45 -42.66
C GLY A 12 19.04 8.85 -43.36
N LEU A 13 19.28 8.05 -44.41
CA LEU A 13 18.29 7.32 -45.20
C LEU A 13 18.07 5.88 -44.69
N GLY A 14 18.23 5.67 -43.38
CA GLY A 14 17.92 4.39 -42.73
C GLY A 14 16.42 4.04 -42.78
N ALA A 15 15.99 3.06 -41.98
CA ALA A 15 14.62 2.53 -42.04
C ALA A 15 13.51 3.60 -41.99
N MET A 16 13.61 4.56 -41.05
CA MET A 16 12.66 5.67 -40.93
C MET A 16 12.96 6.80 -41.92
N GLY A 17 14.22 7.22 -42.01
CA GLY A 17 14.62 8.37 -42.81
C GLY A 17 14.40 8.19 -44.31
N PHE A 18 14.55 6.97 -44.83
CA PHE A 18 14.17 6.62 -46.20
C PHE A 18 12.70 6.92 -46.48
N GLY A 19 11.80 6.51 -45.58
CA GLY A 19 10.36 6.76 -45.71
C GLY A 19 10.05 8.25 -45.70
N MET A 20 10.63 9.00 -44.76
CA MET A 20 10.48 10.45 -44.64
C MET A 20 10.95 11.18 -45.90
N ALA A 21 12.16 10.87 -46.37
CA ALA A 21 12.74 11.50 -47.56
C ALA A 21 11.92 11.18 -48.81
N CYS A 22 11.49 9.93 -48.99
CA CYS A 22 10.62 9.54 -50.11
C CYS A 22 9.23 10.20 -50.05
N ASN A 23 8.68 10.44 -48.87
CA ASN A 23 7.43 11.19 -48.73
C ASN A 23 7.60 12.65 -49.19
N LEU A 24 8.70 13.29 -48.81
CA LEU A 24 9.01 14.67 -49.22
C LEU A 24 9.25 14.76 -50.73
N LEU A 25 9.93 13.78 -51.35
CA LEU A 25 10.13 13.74 -52.80
C LEU A 25 8.83 13.73 -53.62
N LYS A 26 7.74 13.21 -53.06
CA LYS A 26 6.44 13.16 -53.75
C LYS A 26 5.74 14.53 -53.81
N GLN A 27 6.22 15.51 -53.06
CA GLN A 27 5.57 16.80 -52.90
C GLN A 27 6.28 17.85 -53.79
N PRO A 28 5.55 18.54 -54.69
CA PRO A 28 6.15 19.42 -55.69
C PRO A 28 6.82 20.67 -55.09
N GLU A 29 6.55 20.99 -53.83
CA GLU A 29 7.13 22.11 -53.10
C GLU A 29 8.58 21.87 -52.64
N TYR A 30 9.04 20.61 -52.69
CA TYR A 30 10.31 20.18 -52.10
C TYR A 30 11.25 19.55 -53.14
N ASN A 31 12.52 19.90 -53.06
CA ASN A 31 13.61 19.17 -53.72
C ASN A 31 14.56 18.61 -52.66
N VAL A 32 14.68 17.28 -52.60
CA VAL A 32 15.39 16.57 -51.51
C VAL A 32 16.68 15.95 -52.03
N GLU A 33 17.81 16.33 -51.44
CA GLU A 33 19.10 15.67 -51.64
C GLU A 33 19.49 14.90 -50.37
N GLY A 34 19.91 13.65 -50.55
CA GLY A 34 20.12 12.68 -49.49
C GLY A 34 21.58 12.30 -49.25
N TYR A 35 21.91 11.87 -48.04
CA TYR A 35 23.13 11.12 -47.73
C TYR A 35 22.87 10.07 -46.68
N ASP A 36 23.52 8.91 -46.81
CA ASP A 36 23.58 7.89 -45.76
C ASP A 36 24.96 7.24 -45.75
N VAL A 37 25.47 6.94 -44.56
CA VAL A 37 26.76 6.24 -44.38
C VAL A 37 26.72 4.79 -44.86
N TYR A 38 25.54 4.22 -45.02
CA TYR A 38 25.29 2.88 -45.54
C TYR A 38 24.90 2.94 -47.04
N PRO A 39 25.81 2.57 -47.95
CA PRO A 39 25.59 2.73 -49.39
C PRO A 39 24.30 2.10 -49.94
N PRO A 40 23.84 0.92 -49.47
CA PRO A 40 22.57 0.36 -49.94
C PRO A 40 21.35 1.24 -49.67
N SER A 41 21.32 2.01 -48.58
CA SER A 41 20.24 2.96 -48.29
C SER A 41 20.22 4.11 -49.31
N ALA A 42 21.39 4.66 -49.65
CA ALA A 42 21.54 5.70 -50.66
C ALA A 42 21.10 5.21 -52.05
N SER A 43 21.57 4.03 -52.47
CA SER A 43 21.16 3.40 -53.74
C SER A 43 19.65 3.19 -53.82
N LYS A 44 19.02 2.77 -52.71
CA LYS A 44 17.57 2.60 -52.62
C LYS A 44 16.83 3.93 -52.81
N PHE A 45 17.38 5.04 -52.31
CA PHE A 45 16.79 6.37 -52.45
C PHE A 45 16.91 6.91 -53.89
N VAL A 46 18.05 6.69 -54.54
CA VAL A 46 18.23 6.99 -55.97
C VAL A 46 17.23 6.22 -56.83
N ALA A 47 16.94 4.96 -56.49
CA ALA A 47 15.92 4.17 -57.17
C ALA A 47 14.49 4.72 -57.03
N GLN A 48 14.23 5.62 -56.07
CA GLN A 48 12.98 6.36 -55.91
C GLN A 48 13.05 7.78 -56.51
N SER A 49 13.98 8.01 -57.46
CA SER A 49 14.24 9.31 -58.08
C SER A 49 14.80 10.38 -57.14
N GLY A 50 15.29 9.99 -55.97
CA GLY A 50 16.05 10.87 -55.09
C GLY A 50 17.44 11.18 -55.64
N GLN A 51 18.00 12.30 -55.22
CA GLN A 51 19.40 12.66 -55.50
C GLN A 51 20.24 12.41 -54.24
N THR A 52 21.47 11.95 -54.39
CA THR A 52 22.40 11.73 -53.26
C THR A 52 23.74 12.40 -53.51
N GLN A 53 24.42 12.82 -52.44
CA GLN A 53 25.79 13.36 -52.49
C GLN A 53 26.79 12.40 -51.82
N GLU A 54 28.09 12.68 -51.93
CA GLU A 54 29.15 11.81 -51.37
C GLU A 54 29.44 12.10 -49.88
N SER A 55 28.99 13.24 -49.36
CA SER A 55 29.20 13.63 -47.96
C SER A 55 28.06 14.48 -47.38
N PRO A 56 27.90 14.52 -46.03
CA PRO A 56 26.98 15.43 -45.36
C PRO A 56 27.20 16.90 -45.77
N ARG A 57 28.47 17.33 -45.84
CA ARG A 57 28.89 18.68 -46.26
C ARG A 57 28.33 19.11 -47.61
N GLU A 58 28.29 18.19 -48.57
CA GLU A 58 27.76 18.47 -49.90
C GLU A 58 26.24 18.56 -49.90
N VAL A 59 25.55 17.67 -49.17
CA VAL A 59 24.09 17.74 -48.97
C VAL A 59 23.68 19.09 -48.38
N ALA A 60 24.45 19.63 -47.44
CA ALA A 60 24.12 20.89 -46.78
C ALA A 60 24.39 22.16 -47.61
N ARG A 61 25.15 22.06 -48.71
CA ARG A 61 25.59 23.22 -49.50
C ARG A 61 24.38 23.94 -50.11
N ASN A 62 24.24 25.24 -49.80
CA ASN A 62 23.14 26.10 -50.25
C ASN A 62 21.73 25.62 -49.83
N LYS A 63 21.60 24.78 -48.80
CA LYS A 63 20.30 24.35 -48.25
C LYS A 63 19.98 25.13 -46.98
N SER A 64 18.85 25.83 -46.97
CA SER A 64 18.38 26.57 -45.79
C SER A 64 17.72 25.68 -44.75
N GLN A 65 17.37 24.44 -45.11
CA GLN A 65 16.72 23.44 -44.26
C GLN A 65 17.48 22.11 -44.36
N LEU A 66 17.87 21.55 -43.22
CA LEU A 66 18.59 20.27 -43.14
C LEU A 66 17.91 19.33 -42.15
N ILE A 67 17.52 18.14 -42.59
CA ILE A 67 16.99 17.08 -41.72
C ILE A 67 18.10 16.09 -41.36
N ILE A 68 18.23 15.75 -40.09
CA ILE A 68 19.15 14.74 -39.57
C ILE A 68 18.36 13.61 -38.90
N MET A 69 18.46 12.40 -39.45
CA MET A 69 17.86 11.17 -38.95
C MET A 69 18.93 10.08 -38.74
N ALA A 70 19.70 10.24 -37.68
CA ALA A 70 20.80 9.37 -37.29
C ALA A 70 20.41 8.36 -36.20
N ALA A 71 21.24 7.33 -36.02
CA ALA A 71 21.01 6.30 -35.02
C ALA A 71 21.38 6.74 -33.59
N ASN A 72 22.41 7.58 -33.42
CA ASN A 72 22.92 8.00 -32.11
C ASN A 72 23.56 9.40 -32.15
N VAL A 73 23.92 9.90 -30.95
CA VAL A 73 24.52 11.23 -30.76
C VAL A 73 25.84 11.38 -31.50
N GLN A 74 26.70 10.37 -31.48
CA GLN A 74 28.02 10.42 -32.13
C GLN A 74 27.88 10.67 -33.63
N GLN A 75 26.92 10.02 -34.28
CA GLN A 75 26.63 10.28 -35.69
C GLN A 75 26.13 11.71 -35.92
N VAL A 76 25.24 12.23 -35.07
CA VAL A 76 24.79 13.63 -35.17
C VAL A 76 25.97 14.60 -35.01
N GLU A 77 26.86 14.35 -34.04
CA GLU A 77 28.08 15.15 -33.85
C GLU A 77 29.01 15.11 -35.06
N THR A 78 29.28 13.92 -35.61
CA THR A 78 30.11 13.76 -36.81
C THR A 78 29.47 14.48 -38.00
N ILE A 79 28.16 14.34 -38.20
CA ILE A 79 27.43 15.02 -39.28
C ILE A 79 27.58 16.54 -39.17
N ILE A 80 27.53 17.10 -37.96
CA ILE A 80 27.57 18.55 -37.76
C ILE A 80 29.02 19.07 -37.80
N PHE A 81 29.93 18.46 -37.05
CA PHE A 81 31.21 19.07 -36.69
C PHE A 81 32.46 18.42 -37.30
N ASP A 82 32.36 17.32 -38.05
CA ASP A 82 33.54 16.73 -38.69
C ASP A 82 34.26 17.74 -39.59
N GLU A 83 35.58 17.85 -39.47
CA GLU A 83 36.36 18.90 -40.13
C GLU A 83 36.33 18.78 -41.66
N GLN A 84 36.25 17.55 -42.18
CA GLN A 84 36.32 17.30 -43.62
C GLN A 84 34.92 17.23 -44.25
N SER A 85 34.01 16.51 -43.58
CA SER A 85 32.72 16.08 -44.10
C SER A 85 31.51 16.68 -43.38
N GLY A 86 31.71 17.44 -42.29
CA GLY A 86 30.64 18.05 -41.50
C GLY A 86 29.91 19.18 -42.21
N VAL A 87 28.65 19.41 -41.83
CA VAL A 87 27.76 20.37 -42.50
C VAL A 87 28.06 21.83 -42.15
N LEU A 88 28.76 22.09 -41.04
CA LEU A 88 28.87 23.43 -40.45
C LEU A 88 29.52 24.47 -41.38
N ALA A 89 30.50 24.05 -42.19
CA ALA A 89 31.24 24.95 -43.08
C ALA A 89 30.46 25.36 -44.34
N THR A 90 29.39 24.64 -44.70
CA THR A 90 28.65 24.83 -45.95
C THR A 90 27.21 25.25 -45.77
N LEU A 91 26.66 25.13 -44.55
CA LEU A 91 25.33 25.64 -44.22
C LEU A 91 25.26 27.17 -44.39
N PRO A 92 24.26 27.70 -45.12
CA PRO A 92 24.08 29.14 -45.29
C PRO A 92 23.76 29.82 -43.95
N LYS A 93 23.89 31.15 -43.93
CA LYS A 93 23.57 31.95 -42.74
C LYS A 93 22.07 31.84 -42.41
N GLY A 94 21.74 31.57 -41.16
CA GLY A 94 20.34 31.42 -40.71
C GLY A 94 19.70 30.08 -41.10
N ALA A 95 20.48 29.09 -41.53
CA ALA A 95 19.95 27.76 -41.84
C ALA A 95 19.31 27.11 -40.61
N THR A 96 18.29 26.28 -40.83
CA THR A 96 17.60 25.52 -39.79
C THR A 96 17.93 24.04 -39.89
N ILE A 97 18.37 23.43 -38.79
CA ILE A 97 18.63 21.99 -38.67
C ILE A 97 17.49 21.36 -37.87
N LEU A 98 16.82 20.38 -38.47
CA LEU A 98 15.78 19.56 -37.86
C LEU A 98 16.41 18.24 -37.42
N ILE A 99 16.50 18.01 -36.11
CA ILE A 99 17.04 16.77 -35.56
C ILE A 99 15.86 15.85 -35.25
N CYS A 100 15.65 14.84 -36.10
CA CYS A 100 14.55 13.87 -35.95
C CYS A 100 14.92 12.63 -35.12
N SER A 101 16.16 12.60 -34.63
CA SER A 101 16.77 11.44 -33.99
C SER A 101 16.41 11.37 -32.51
N THR A 102 16.22 10.17 -31.96
CA THR A 102 16.11 10.01 -30.50
C THR A 102 17.51 10.12 -29.87
N ILE A 103 17.77 11.25 -29.22
CA ILE A 103 19.04 11.57 -28.55
C ILE A 103 18.80 12.14 -27.14
N PRO A 104 19.79 12.11 -26.23
CA PRO A 104 19.67 12.71 -24.90
C PRO A 104 19.40 14.22 -24.98
N PRO A 105 18.46 14.78 -24.20
CA PRO A 105 18.16 16.21 -24.17
C PRO A 105 19.38 17.10 -23.88
N THR A 106 20.29 16.64 -23.01
CA THR A 106 21.52 17.36 -22.64
C THR A 106 22.48 17.58 -23.82
N PHE A 107 22.29 16.85 -24.92
CA PHE A 107 23.06 17.07 -26.14
C PHE A 107 22.77 18.43 -26.76
N TYR A 108 21.55 18.95 -26.66
CA TYR A 108 21.18 20.24 -27.26
C TYR A 108 21.91 21.41 -26.60
N ASP A 109 22.12 21.36 -25.28
CA ASP A 109 22.94 22.36 -24.56
C ASP A 109 24.39 22.38 -25.06
N THR A 110 24.95 21.19 -25.28
CA THR A 110 26.30 21.01 -25.82
C THR A 110 26.38 21.48 -27.27
N LEU A 111 25.38 21.13 -28.09
CA LEU A 111 25.28 21.52 -29.49
C LEU A 111 25.26 23.05 -29.64
N LYS A 112 24.43 23.74 -28.85
CA LYS A 112 24.34 25.20 -28.84
C LYS A 112 25.67 25.85 -28.48
N SER A 113 26.28 25.41 -27.38
CA SER A 113 27.59 25.91 -26.92
C SER A 113 28.69 25.72 -27.97
N ARG A 114 28.68 24.57 -28.67
CA ARG A 114 29.63 24.31 -29.75
C ARG A 114 29.38 25.19 -30.97
N LEU A 115 28.13 25.37 -31.40
CA LEU A 115 27.80 26.26 -32.52
C LEU A 115 28.27 27.69 -32.26
N GLU A 116 28.10 28.20 -31.03
CA GLU A 116 28.62 29.50 -30.61
C GLU A 116 30.15 29.58 -30.71
N ASN A 117 30.87 28.57 -30.22
CA ASN A 117 32.34 28.51 -30.28
C ASN A 117 32.89 28.49 -31.72
N PHE A 118 32.14 27.92 -32.67
CA PHE A 118 32.48 27.96 -34.10
C PHE A 118 32.00 29.24 -34.80
N GLY A 119 31.45 30.22 -34.08
CA GLY A 119 30.94 31.47 -34.63
C GLY A 119 29.66 31.30 -35.48
N ARG A 120 28.91 30.21 -35.25
CA ARG A 120 27.70 29.82 -35.99
C ARG A 120 26.44 29.83 -35.13
N ALA A 121 26.35 30.78 -34.18
CA ALA A 121 25.15 31.02 -33.39
C ALA A 121 23.93 31.45 -34.25
N ASP A 122 24.12 31.72 -35.54
CA ASP A 122 23.05 32.00 -36.50
C ASP A 122 22.27 30.75 -36.94
N ILE A 123 22.79 29.54 -36.71
CA ILE A 123 22.10 28.30 -37.09
C ILE A 123 20.97 28.05 -36.09
N LEU A 124 19.76 27.86 -36.63
CA LEU A 124 18.57 27.54 -35.86
C LEU A 124 18.44 26.03 -35.70
N ILE A 125 18.08 25.56 -34.51
CA ILE A 125 17.90 24.14 -34.22
C ILE A 125 16.44 23.87 -33.88
N VAL A 126 15.90 22.78 -34.43
CA VAL A 126 14.63 22.22 -34.04
C VAL A 126 14.86 20.81 -33.52
N ASP A 127 14.56 20.60 -32.25
CA ASP A 127 14.46 19.27 -31.64
C ASP A 127 13.12 18.67 -32.05
N CYS A 128 13.12 17.70 -32.97
CA CYS A 128 11.89 17.16 -33.56
C CYS A 128 11.83 15.62 -33.67
N PRO A 129 11.99 14.87 -32.56
CA PRO A 129 11.95 13.41 -32.59
C PRO A 129 10.59 12.89 -33.09
N VAL A 130 10.65 11.76 -33.80
CA VAL A 130 9.49 11.22 -34.53
C VAL A 130 8.97 9.90 -33.94
N SER A 131 7.70 9.59 -34.21
CA SER A 131 7.04 8.33 -33.85
C SER A 131 6.07 7.87 -34.96
N GLY A 132 5.84 6.55 -35.07
CA GLY A 132 4.88 5.97 -36.03
C GLY A 132 5.43 4.85 -36.93
N GLY A 133 6.74 4.58 -36.91
CA GLY A 133 7.35 3.50 -37.69
C GLY A 133 7.47 3.81 -39.20
N THR A 134 8.11 2.89 -39.93
CA THR A 134 8.56 3.09 -41.31
C THR A 134 7.40 3.30 -42.30
N LYS A 135 6.29 2.59 -42.10
CA LYS A 135 5.09 2.72 -42.93
C LYS A 135 4.49 4.13 -42.83
N ARG A 136 4.24 4.61 -41.61
CA ARG A 136 3.69 5.96 -41.40
C ARG A 136 4.65 7.05 -41.86
N ALA A 137 5.96 6.83 -41.73
CA ALA A 137 6.98 7.73 -42.30
C ALA A 137 6.82 7.91 -43.82
N ALA A 138 6.64 6.80 -44.55
CA ALA A 138 6.50 6.82 -46.01
C ALA A 138 5.18 7.42 -46.51
N GLU A 139 4.18 7.49 -45.62
CA GLU A 139 2.84 8.06 -45.86
C GLU A 139 2.74 9.53 -45.39
N GLY A 140 3.79 10.09 -44.79
CA GLY A 140 3.74 11.45 -44.21
C GLY A 140 2.83 11.56 -42.98
N LYS A 141 2.59 10.44 -42.29
CA LYS A 141 1.67 10.32 -41.15
C LYS A 141 2.37 10.14 -39.82
N LEU A 142 3.57 10.72 -39.65
CA LEU A 142 4.26 10.61 -38.38
C LEU A 142 3.54 11.40 -37.28
N THR A 143 3.77 10.99 -36.05
CA THR A 143 3.62 11.88 -34.90
C THR A 143 4.97 12.52 -34.66
N ILE A 144 5.03 13.85 -34.66
CA ILE A 144 6.26 14.62 -34.44
C ILE A 144 6.05 15.49 -33.20
N PHE A 145 6.97 15.40 -32.24
CA PHE A 145 7.09 16.35 -31.14
C PHE A 145 8.16 17.35 -31.56
N ALA A 146 7.90 18.66 -31.51
CA ALA A 146 8.85 19.68 -31.93
C ALA A 146 9.01 20.77 -30.88
N SER A 147 10.25 21.13 -30.55
CA SER A 147 10.60 22.26 -29.67
C SER A 147 11.83 23.00 -30.21
N GLY A 148 11.96 24.28 -29.88
CA GLY A 148 13.05 25.15 -30.28
C GLY A 148 12.63 26.62 -30.27
N THR A 149 13.54 27.52 -30.64
CA THR A 149 13.19 28.96 -30.69
C THR A 149 11.99 29.26 -31.61
N PRO A 150 11.21 30.32 -31.35
CA PRO A 150 10.07 30.68 -32.19
C PRO A 150 10.42 30.85 -33.68
N ASP A 151 11.61 31.39 -33.98
CA ASP A 151 12.09 31.55 -35.34
C ASP A 151 12.44 30.20 -36.00
N ALA A 152 13.07 29.29 -35.25
CA ALA A 152 13.37 27.95 -35.73
C ALA A 152 12.08 27.18 -36.06
N LEU A 153 11.10 27.20 -35.16
CA LEU A 153 9.81 26.54 -35.34
C LEU A 153 9.01 27.14 -36.49
N LYS A 154 8.98 28.48 -36.60
CA LYS A 154 8.34 29.18 -37.72
C LYS A 154 8.94 28.77 -39.07
N ASN A 155 10.27 28.69 -39.14
CA ASN A 155 10.98 28.30 -40.36
C ASN A 155 10.73 26.83 -40.74
N ALA A 156 10.64 25.95 -39.74
CA ALA A 156 10.47 24.52 -39.94
C ALA A 156 8.99 24.07 -40.10
N ASN A 157 8.01 24.91 -39.74
CA ASN A 157 6.61 24.49 -39.58
C ASN A 157 6.01 23.80 -40.81
N ALA A 158 6.23 24.35 -42.02
CA ALA A 158 5.72 23.77 -43.27
C ALA A 158 6.28 22.37 -43.52
N LEU A 159 7.58 22.18 -43.23
CA LEU A 159 8.28 20.92 -43.40
C LEU A 159 7.88 19.89 -42.33
N LEU A 160 7.73 20.32 -41.08
CA LEU A 160 7.23 19.46 -40.01
C LEU A 160 5.82 18.95 -40.32
N THR A 161 4.94 19.85 -40.75
CA THR A 161 3.55 19.53 -41.09
C THR A 161 3.46 18.55 -42.26
N SER A 162 4.33 18.69 -43.28
CA SER A 162 4.31 17.80 -44.45
C SER A 162 4.79 16.36 -44.18
N MET A 163 5.44 16.14 -43.04
CA MET A 163 5.92 14.82 -42.60
C MET A 163 5.01 14.18 -41.54
N SER A 164 4.03 14.92 -41.02
CA SER A 164 3.22 14.50 -39.87
C SER A 164 1.72 14.47 -40.13
N GLU A 165 1.04 13.48 -39.56
CA GLU A 165 -0.42 13.54 -39.35
C GLU A 165 -0.72 14.29 -38.05
N THR A 166 0.16 14.15 -37.05
CA THR A 166 0.04 14.82 -35.76
C THR A 166 1.34 15.55 -35.44
N LEU A 167 1.28 16.88 -35.41
CA LEU A 167 2.39 17.74 -35.00
C LEU A 167 2.09 18.34 -33.63
N HIS A 168 2.91 18.01 -32.63
CA HIS A 168 2.87 18.62 -31.32
C HIS A 168 4.00 19.62 -31.18
N ILE A 169 3.66 20.91 -31.17
CA ILE A 169 4.61 21.96 -30.78
C ILE A 169 4.64 22.01 -29.26
N ILE A 170 5.82 21.76 -28.70
CA ILE A 170 6.06 21.67 -27.26
C ILE A 170 6.67 22.98 -26.79
N GLU A 171 6.05 23.60 -25.80
CA GLU A 171 6.57 24.82 -25.20
C GLU A 171 7.89 24.53 -24.47
N GLY A 172 8.91 25.35 -24.75
CA GLY A 172 10.25 25.22 -24.18
C GLY A 172 11.36 25.32 -25.24
N ASP A 173 12.60 25.28 -24.77
CA ASP A 173 13.79 25.32 -25.61
C ASP A 173 14.06 23.97 -26.28
N GLU A 174 15.11 23.94 -27.12
CA GLU A 174 15.60 22.71 -27.73
C GLU A 174 15.90 21.63 -26.67
N GLY A 175 15.53 20.38 -26.94
CA GLY A 175 15.66 19.26 -26.01
C GLY A 175 14.36 18.91 -25.27
N THR A 176 13.37 19.81 -25.25
CA THR A 176 12.08 19.56 -24.56
C THR A 176 11.25 18.48 -25.25
N ALA A 177 11.18 18.48 -26.59
CA ALA A 177 10.53 17.42 -27.35
C ALA A 177 11.22 16.06 -27.16
N SER A 178 12.56 16.04 -27.06
CA SER A 178 13.35 14.86 -26.73
C SER A 178 13.05 14.32 -25.32
N LYS A 179 12.77 15.19 -24.33
CA LYS A 179 12.30 14.74 -23.00
C LYS A 179 10.96 14.01 -23.10
N ILE A 180 9.99 14.54 -23.86
CA ILE A 180 8.68 13.88 -24.07
C ILE A 180 8.88 12.54 -24.78
N LYS A 181 9.71 12.52 -25.83
CA LYS A 181 10.05 11.28 -26.54
C LYS A 181 10.66 10.25 -25.60
N MET A 182 11.48 10.66 -24.63
CA MET A 182 12.09 9.77 -23.65
C MET A 182 11.05 9.11 -22.74
N VAL A 183 10.07 9.87 -22.24
CA VAL A 183 8.94 9.31 -21.47
C VAL A 183 8.14 8.32 -22.33
N ASN A 184 7.91 8.64 -23.61
CA ASN A 184 7.29 7.71 -24.55
C ASN A 184 8.12 6.42 -24.72
N GLN A 185 9.44 6.52 -24.93
CA GLN A 185 10.28 5.33 -25.11
C GLN A 185 10.40 4.48 -23.84
N LEU A 186 10.39 5.09 -22.65
CA LEU A 186 10.30 4.38 -21.37
C LEU A 186 9.09 3.46 -21.36
N LEU A 187 7.90 3.99 -21.67
CA LEU A 187 6.66 3.22 -21.67
C LEU A 187 6.65 2.15 -22.76
N VAL A 188 7.03 2.49 -23.99
CA VAL A 188 7.05 1.53 -25.11
C VAL A 188 7.99 0.36 -24.81
N GLY A 189 9.20 0.62 -24.31
CA GLY A 189 10.16 -0.43 -23.97
C GLY A 189 9.65 -1.34 -22.85
N ILE A 190 9.04 -0.78 -21.81
CA ILE A 190 8.43 -1.58 -20.74
C ILE A 190 7.27 -2.41 -21.30
N HIS A 191 6.37 -1.83 -22.09
CA HIS A 191 5.19 -2.53 -22.62
C HIS A 191 5.57 -3.68 -23.56
N ILE A 192 6.60 -3.54 -24.41
CA ILE A 192 7.08 -4.64 -25.27
C ILE A 192 7.66 -5.77 -24.43
N ALA A 193 8.51 -5.46 -23.44
CA ALA A 193 9.10 -6.47 -22.55
C ALA A 193 8.02 -7.22 -21.74
N VAL A 194 7.02 -6.49 -21.24
CA VAL A 194 5.87 -7.03 -20.51
C VAL A 194 4.99 -7.91 -21.41
N ALA A 195 4.76 -7.52 -22.67
CA ALA A 195 4.04 -8.35 -23.65
C ALA A 195 4.78 -9.66 -23.95
N ALA A 196 6.11 -9.60 -24.10
CA ALA A 196 6.95 -10.78 -24.30
C ALA A 196 6.90 -11.74 -23.10
N GLU A 197 7.00 -11.23 -21.86
CA GLU A 197 6.87 -12.03 -20.64
C GLU A 197 5.46 -12.64 -20.50
N ALA A 198 4.41 -11.87 -20.81
CA ALA A 198 3.03 -12.34 -20.76
C ALA A 198 2.77 -13.48 -21.77
N MET A 199 3.18 -13.31 -23.02
CA MET A 199 2.98 -14.31 -24.07
C MET A 199 3.84 -15.55 -23.86
N GLY A 200 5.07 -15.39 -23.36
CA GLY A 200 5.90 -16.51 -22.95
C GLY A 200 5.28 -17.32 -21.81
N LEU A 201 4.73 -16.66 -20.79
CA LEU A 201 4.04 -17.33 -19.68
C LEU A 201 2.77 -18.03 -20.16
N ALA A 202 1.98 -17.39 -21.04
CA ALA A 202 0.79 -18.00 -21.63
C ALA A 202 1.12 -19.29 -22.39
N ALA A 203 2.14 -19.25 -23.26
CA ALA A 203 2.61 -20.42 -23.99
C ALA A 203 3.19 -21.50 -23.04
N LYS A 204 3.92 -21.10 -21.99
CA LYS A 204 4.46 -22.02 -21.00
C LYS A 204 3.34 -22.72 -20.21
N ALA A 205 2.27 -22.01 -19.89
CA ALA A 205 1.07 -22.51 -19.23
C ALA A 205 0.18 -23.38 -20.14
N GLY A 206 0.50 -23.49 -21.43
CA GLY A 206 -0.25 -24.32 -22.39
C GLY A 206 -1.53 -23.67 -22.91
N LEU A 207 -1.64 -22.34 -22.84
CA LEU A 207 -2.77 -21.59 -23.36
C LEU A 207 -2.64 -21.39 -24.88
N ASN A 208 -3.78 -21.34 -25.57
CA ASN A 208 -3.81 -20.89 -26.96
C ASN A 208 -3.42 -19.40 -27.01
N THR A 209 -2.25 -19.12 -27.56
CA THR A 209 -1.67 -17.76 -27.56
C THR A 209 -2.40 -16.80 -28.51
N ARG A 210 -3.02 -17.32 -29.58
CA ARG A 210 -3.88 -16.51 -30.46
C ARG A 210 -5.14 -16.08 -29.74
N GLU A 211 -5.73 -16.99 -28.97
CA GLU A 211 -6.92 -16.71 -28.17
C GLU A 211 -6.61 -15.70 -27.06
N VAL A 212 -5.52 -15.90 -26.32
CA VAL A 212 -5.03 -14.92 -25.32
C VAL A 212 -4.87 -13.53 -25.95
N TYR A 213 -4.25 -13.44 -27.13
CA TYR A 213 -4.13 -12.17 -27.86
C TYR A 213 -5.49 -11.52 -28.11
N ASN A 214 -6.44 -12.27 -28.70
CA ASN A 214 -7.77 -11.74 -29.04
C ASN A 214 -8.55 -11.27 -27.80
N ILE A 215 -8.43 -11.98 -26.69
CA ILE A 215 -9.09 -11.64 -25.42
C ILE A 215 -8.46 -10.37 -24.82
N ILE A 216 -7.12 -10.33 -24.72
CA ILE A 216 -6.40 -9.23 -24.07
C ILE A 216 -6.61 -7.91 -24.80
N THR A 217 -6.68 -7.91 -26.13
CA THR A 217 -6.97 -6.70 -26.93
C THR A 217 -8.28 -6.01 -26.51
N ASN A 218 -9.20 -6.73 -25.89
CA ASN A 218 -10.50 -6.21 -25.41
C ASN A 218 -10.60 -6.16 -23.87
N ALA A 219 -9.47 -6.32 -23.17
CA ALA A 219 -9.39 -6.37 -21.72
C ALA A 219 -8.44 -5.30 -21.15
N ALA A 220 -8.49 -5.11 -19.83
CA ALA A 220 -7.76 -4.04 -19.15
C ALA A 220 -6.22 -4.16 -19.23
N GLY A 221 -5.69 -5.34 -19.59
CA GLY A 221 -4.26 -5.55 -19.83
C GLY A 221 -3.75 -5.01 -21.17
N ASN A 222 -4.60 -4.47 -22.04
CA ASN A 222 -4.21 -4.07 -23.40
C ASN A 222 -3.22 -2.89 -23.43
N SER A 223 -2.39 -2.87 -24.48
CA SER A 223 -1.53 -1.74 -24.85
C SER A 223 -1.26 -1.74 -26.34
N TRP A 224 -0.86 -0.58 -26.88
CA TRP A 224 -0.49 -0.48 -28.29
C TRP A 224 0.66 -1.45 -28.65
N ALA A 225 1.64 -1.61 -27.74
CA ALA A 225 2.74 -2.54 -27.93
C ALA A 225 2.26 -3.99 -27.98
N PHE A 226 1.26 -4.37 -27.17
CA PHE A 226 0.68 -5.70 -27.20
C PHE A 226 -0.03 -5.96 -28.54
N GLU A 227 -0.90 -5.04 -28.97
CA GLU A 227 -1.59 -5.13 -30.27
C GLU A 227 -0.62 -5.21 -31.46
N ASN A 228 0.48 -4.46 -31.39
CA ASN A 228 1.39 -4.36 -32.52
C ASN A 228 2.44 -5.47 -32.56
N ARG A 229 3.01 -5.88 -31.41
CA ARG A 229 4.13 -6.82 -31.37
C ARG A 229 3.74 -8.28 -31.22
N VAL A 230 2.64 -8.57 -30.51
CA VAL A 230 2.21 -9.97 -30.33
C VAL A 230 1.90 -10.67 -31.66
N PRO A 231 1.30 -10.01 -32.69
CA PRO A 231 1.16 -10.63 -34.01
C PRO A 231 2.47 -11.15 -34.62
N HIS A 232 3.60 -10.47 -34.40
CA HIS A 232 4.91 -10.92 -34.86
C HIS A 232 5.32 -12.20 -34.10
N MET A 233 5.12 -12.24 -32.78
CA MET A 233 5.38 -13.42 -31.94
C MET A 233 4.53 -14.63 -32.34
N LEU A 234 3.27 -14.40 -32.74
CA LEU A 234 2.36 -15.43 -33.22
C LEU A 234 2.76 -15.97 -34.62
N GLY A 235 3.39 -15.13 -35.45
CA GLY A 235 3.91 -15.51 -36.77
C GLY A 235 5.29 -16.20 -36.72
N GLY A 236 6.11 -15.84 -35.72
CA GLY A 236 7.52 -16.21 -35.66
C GLY A 236 8.33 -15.60 -36.82
N ASP A 237 7.95 -14.40 -37.27
CA ASP A 237 8.71 -13.62 -38.25
C ASP A 237 9.47 -12.51 -37.51
N TRP A 238 10.79 -12.59 -37.56
CA TRP A 238 11.70 -11.69 -36.86
C TRP A 238 12.35 -10.65 -37.79
N THR A 239 11.80 -10.49 -39.00
CA THR A 239 12.21 -9.42 -39.92
C THR A 239 12.00 -8.06 -39.25
N PRO A 240 13.06 -7.23 -39.09
CA PRO A 240 12.97 -6.06 -38.25
C PRO A 240 12.09 -4.97 -38.88
N LEU A 241 10.92 -4.74 -38.29
CA LEU A 241 10.17 -3.49 -38.48
C LEU A 241 10.66 -2.43 -37.48
N SER A 242 11.08 -2.89 -36.31
CA SER A 242 11.79 -2.14 -35.28
C SER A 242 12.81 -3.08 -34.63
N ALA A 243 14.11 -2.79 -34.79
CA ALA A 243 15.15 -3.70 -34.32
C ALA A 243 15.29 -3.67 -32.79
N LEU A 244 15.59 -4.82 -32.18
CA LEU A 244 15.79 -4.95 -30.72
C LEU A 244 16.88 -4.00 -30.19
N ASN A 245 17.96 -3.77 -30.94
CA ASN A 245 19.03 -2.83 -30.59
C ASN A 245 18.56 -1.37 -30.48
N ILE A 246 17.42 -1.00 -31.07
CA ILE A 246 16.83 0.34 -30.87
C ILE A 246 16.45 0.50 -29.39
N PHE A 247 15.89 -0.54 -28.77
CA PHE A 247 15.52 -0.51 -27.35
C PHE A 247 16.71 -0.68 -26.42
N VAL A 248 17.79 -1.36 -26.83
CA VAL A 248 19.07 -1.31 -26.09
C VAL A 248 19.55 0.15 -25.97
N LYS A 249 19.51 0.89 -27.09
CA LYS A 249 19.90 2.31 -27.12
C LYS A 249 18.93 3.20 -26.34
N ASP A 250 17.63 3.13 -26.65
CA ASP A 250 16.64 4.06 -26.11
C ASP A 250 16.42 3.86 -24.61
N MET A 251 16.37 2.60 -24.14
CA MET A 251 16.30 2.33 -22.70
C MET A 251 17.59 2.76 -21.99
N GLY A 252 18.75 2.62 -22.63
CA GLY A 252 20.01 3.17 -22.10
C GLY A 252 20.01 4.69 -21.96
N ILE A 253 19.38 5.42 -22.90
CA ILE A 253 19.18 6.88 -22.77
C ILE A 253 18.26 7.19 -21.58
N VAL A 254 17.15 6.46 -21.44
CA VAL A 254 16.20 6.60 -20.33
C VAL A 254 16.90 6.40 -18.99
N THR A 255 17.58 5.26 -18.78
CA THR A 255 18.14 4.89 -17.48
C THR A 255 19.38 5.71 -17.13
N SER A 256 20.20 6.11 -18.11
CA SER A 256 21.32 7.04 -17.89
C SER A 256 20.84 8.44 -17.51
N THR A 257 19.78 8.93 -18.14
CA THR A 257 19.15 10.21 -17.78
C THR A 257 18.51 10.13 -16.40
N ALA A 258 17.78 9.04 -16.10
CA ALA A 258 17.20 8.79 -14.79
C ALA A 258 18.25 8.78 -13.67
N ARG A 259 19.41 8.16 -13.92
CA ARG A 259 20.56 8.19 -12.99
C ARG A 259 21.09 9.60 -12.77
N THR A 260 21.24 10.38 -13.84
CA THR A 260 21.68 11.78 -13.77
C THR A 260 20.70 12.63 -12.95
N LEU A 261 19.41 12.36 -13.11
CA LEU A 261 18.34 13.03 -12.37
C LEU A 261 18.06 12.40 -11.00
N GLN A 262 18.75 11.33 -10.60
CA GLN A 262 18.52 10.62 -9.34
C GLN A 262 17.05 10.20 -9.14
N VAL A 263 16.37 9.81 -10.21
CA VAL A 263 15.02 9.26 -10.17
C VAL A 263 15.10 7.76 -10.42
N PRO A 264 14.63 6.91 -9.49
CA PRO A 264 14.66 5.47 -9.69
C PRO A 264 13.70 5.07 -10.81
N THR A 265 14.13 4.20 -11.73
CA THR A 265 13.27 3.68 -12.81
C THR A 265 13.36 2.15 -12.85
N PRO A 266 12.89 1.44 -11.81
CA PRO A 266 13.08 0.00 -11.67
C PRO A 266 12.54 -0.82 -12.85
N LEU A 267 11.38 -0.48 -13.40
CA LEU A 267 10.82 -1.20 -14.56
C LEU A 267 11.63 -0.91 -15.83
N ALA A 268 11.97 0.35 -16.08
CA ALA A 268 12.81 0.71 -17.23
C ALA A 268 14.18 0.02 -17.16
N SER A 269 14.80 -0.02 -15.98
CA SER A 269 16.07 -0.72 -15.76
C SER A 269 15.94 -2.23 -15.96
N THR A 270 14.85 -2.84 -15.51
CA THR A 270 14.60 -4.28 -15.74
C THR A 270 14.45 -4.55 -17.24
N ALA A 271 13.67 -3.74 -17.95
CA ALA A 271 13.48 -3.87 -19.40
C ALA A 271 14.79 -3.67 -20.17
N GLU A 272 15.60 -2.66 -19.82
CA GLU A 272 16.94 -2.44 -20.40
C GLU A 272 17.80 -3.71 -20.33
N GLN A 273 17.86 -4.35 -19.16
CA GLN A 273 18.64 -5.58 -18.98
C GLN A 273 18.12 -6.74 -19.84
N LEU A 274 16.81 -6.83 -20.07
CA LEU A 274 16.24 -7.84 -20.97
C LEU A 274 16.64 -7.60 -22.42
N TYR A 275 16.62 -6.35 -22.88
CA TYR A 275 17.09 -6.01 -24.21
C TYR A 275 18.58 -6.29 -24.39
N ILE A 276 19.41 -5.96 -23.41
CA ILE A 276 20.84 -6.30 -23.41
C ILE A 276 21.04 -7.82 -23.49
N ALA A 277 20.29 -8.58 -22.70
CA ALA A 277 20.35 -10.04 -22.71
C ALA A 277 19.91 -10.63 -24.07
N GLY A 278 18.83 -10.11 -24.67
CA GLY A 278 18.39 -10.52 -26.00
C GLY A 278 19.42 -10.21 -27.09
N ALA A 279 20.01 -9.02 -27.06
CA ALA A 279 21.08 -8.64 -27.99
C ALA A 279 22.31 -9.54 -27.84
N ALA A 280 22.69 -9.89 -26.60
CA ALA A 280 23.78 -10.83 -26.31
C ALA A 280 23.52 -12.26 -26.83
N GLN A 281 22.26 -12.64 -27.03
CA GLN A 281 21.87 -13.89 -27.69
C GLN A 281 21.82 -13.79 -29.22
N GLY A 282 22.20 -12.65 -29.80
CA GLY A 282 22.24 -12.44 -31.24
C GLY A 282 20.97 -11.84 -31.84
N PHE A 283 19.95 -11.51 -31.03
CA PHE A 283 18.67 -10.99 -31.52
C PHE A 283 18.71 -9.48 -31.84
N GLY A 284 19.86 -8.82 -31.67
CA GLY A 284 19.95 -7.35 -31.71
C GLY A 284 19.51 -6.70 -33.02
N SER A 285 19.77 -7.35 -34.16
CA SER A 285 19.36 -6.86 -35.50
C SER A 285 17.97 -7.33 -35.93
N GLU A 286 17.33 -8.19 -35.15
CA GLU A 286 16.01 -8.75 -35.43
C GLU A 286 14.89 -7.88 -34.82
N ASP A 287 13.65 -8.17 -35.18
CA ASP A 287 12.47 -7.48 -34.63
C ASP A 287 12.42 -7.53 -33.10
N ASP A 288 12.07 -6.41 -32.47
CA ASP A 288 12.01 -6.27 -31.01
C ASP A 288 10.98 -7.23 -30.35
N ALA A 289 9.98 -7.72 -31.09
CA ALA A 289 9.06 -8.77 -30.64
C ALA A 289 9.77 -10.11 -30.40
N GLY A 290 10.93 -10.32 -31.05
CA GLY A 290 11.79 -11.49 -30.87
C GLY A 290 12.34 -11.66 -29.45
N LEU A 291 12.21 -10.63 -28.60
CA LEU A 291 12.54 -10.70 -27.17
C LEU A 291 11.81 -11.83 -26.44
N VAL A 292 10.62 -12.26 -26.91
CA VAL A 292 9.84 -13.35 -26.31
C VAL A 292 10.63 -14.67 -26.17
N ARG A 293 11.60 -14.91 -27.08
CA ARG A 293 12.46 -16.10 -27.06
C ARG A 293 13.36 -16.16 -25.83
N LEU A 294 13.71 -15.02 -25.24
CA LEU A 294 14.48 -14.94 -23.99
C LEU A 294 13.79 -15.67 -22.84
N PHE A 295 12.46 -15.66 -22.83
CA PHE A 295 11.65 -16.29 -21.79
C PHE A 295 11.36 -17.77 -22.06
N LEU A 296 11.71 -18.26 -23.25
CA LEU A 296 11.47 -19.63 -23.71
C LEU A 296 12.76 -20.27 -24.27
N PRO A 297 13.88 -20.27 -23.52
CA PRO A 297 15.19 -20.67 -24.08
C PRO A 297 15.23 -22.11 -24.60
N GLY A 298 14.39 -23.01 -24.08
CA GLY A 298 14.27 -24.40 -24.56
C GLY A 298 13.19 -24.64 -25.63
N CYS A 299 12.39 -23.64 -25.97
CA CYS A 299 11.28 -23.76 -26.91
C CYS A 299 10.90 -22.38 -27.51
N PRO A 300 11.82 -21.73 -28.24
CA PRO A 300 11.65 -20.33 -28.67
C PRO A 300 10.42 -20.10 -29.56
N GLU A 301 9.97 -21.13 -30.29
CA GLU A 301 8.79 -21.08 -31.15
C GLU A 301 7.47 -21.42 -30.44
N LYS A 302 7.49 -21.69 -29.12
CA LYS A 302 6.30 -22.20 -28.41
C LYS A 302 5.09 -21.26 -28.48
N VAL A 303 5.33 -19.95 -28.55
CA VAL A 303 4.24 -18.98 -28.72
C VAL A 303 3.50 -19.20 -30.04
N LYS A 304 4.23 -19.42 -31.14
CA LYS A 304 3.68 -19.73 -32.45
C LYS A 304 3.05 -21.12 -32.49
N GLU A 305 3.69 -22.12 -31.88
CA GLU A 305 3.17 -23.49 -31.82
C GLU A 305 1.79 -23.55 -31.13
N GLN A 306 1.64 -22.79 -30.04
CA GLN A 306 0.37 -22.67 -29.30
C GLN A 306 -0.63 -21.71 -29.97
N ALA A 307 -0.26 -21.03 -31.06
CA ALA A 307 -1.15 -20.12 -31.79
C ALA A 307 -2.08 -20.87 -32.76
N SER A 308 -2.32 -22.17 -32.52
CA SER A 308 -3.03 -23.09 -33.41
C SER A 308 -4.33 -22.48 -33.96
N ALA A 309 -4.68 -22.85 -35.20
CA ALA A 309 -5.83 -22.30 -35.91
C ALA A 309 -7.10 -22.38 -35.04
N ILE A 310 -7.75 -21.23 -34.94
CA ILE A 310 -9.01 -20.97 -34.24
C ILE A 310 -9.92 -22.20 -34.33
N SER A 311 -10.15 -22.92 -33.23
CA SER A 311 -11.48 -23.52 -33.07
C SER A 311 -12.39 -22.31 -33.00
N ASP A 312 -13.37 -22.18 -33.89
CA ASP A 312 -14.39 -21.14 -33.80
C ASP A 312 -14.73 -20.96 -32.33
N THR A 313 -14.28 -19.86 -31.72
CA THR A 313 -14.78 -19.47 -30.41
C THR A 313 -16.26 -19.38 -30.66
N SER A 314 -17.05 -20.34 -30.16
CA SER A 314 -18.49 -20.35 -30.32
C SER A 314 -18.99 -19.13 -29.57
N LYS A 315 -18.96 -17.99 -30.26
CA LYS A 315 -19.62 -16.77 -29.80
C LYS A 315 -21.04 -17.19 -29.61
N LEU A 316 -21.49 -17.11 -28.36
CA LEU A 316 -22.83 -17.51 -27.99
C LEU A 316 -23.82 -16.94 -29.01
N ALA A 317 -24.44 -17.85 -29.76
CA ALA A 317 -25.57 -17.49 -30.59
C ALA A 317 -26.67 -17.10 -29.60
N ALA A 318 -27.24 -15.89 -29.74
CA ALA A 318 -28.28 -15.42 -28.84
C ALA A 318 -29.43 -16.44 -28.84
N SER A 319 -29.50 -17.26 -27.79
CA SER A 319 -30.57 -18.22 -27.62
C SER A 319 -31.82 -17.45 -27.21
N THR A 320 -32.92 -17.66 -27.95
CA THR A 320 -34.22 -17.05 -27.70
C THR A 320 -35.12 -17.92 -26.81
N THR A 321 -34.56 -18.94 -26.13
CA THR A 321 -35.32 -19.76 -25.18
C THR A 321 -35.54 -19.04 -23.85
N ALA A 322 -36.69 -19.35 -23.22
CA ALA A 322 -37.08 -18.85 -21.90
C ALA A 322 -35.97 -19.03 -20.86
N HIS A 323 -35.91 -18.16 -19.85
CA HIS A 323 -34.92 -18.20 -18.77
C HIS A 323 -34.93 -19.57 -18.05
N GLU A 324 -34.01 -20.48 -18.39
CA GLU A 324 -33.81 -21.75 -17.66
C GLU A 324 -33.38 -21.50 -16.21
N ILE A 325 -32.71 -20.38 -15.95
CA ILE A 325 -32.33 -19.90 -14.62
C ILE A 325 -33.30 -18.78 -14.22
N SER A 326 -34.21 -19.07 -13.29
CA SER A 326 -35.20 -18.10 -12.79
C SER A 326 -34.78 -17.37 -11.50
N LYS A 327 -33.85 -17.96 -10.72
CA LYS A 327 -33.30 -17.40 -9.48
C LYS A 327 -31.77 -17.48 -9.46
N ILE A 328 -31.12 -16.35 -9.20
CA ILE A 328 -29.67 -16.21 -9.11
C ILE A 328 -29.29 -15.77 -7.71
N GLY A 329 -28.42 -16.52 -7.05
CA GLY A 329 -27.74 -16.06 -5.83
C GLY A 329 -26.48 -15.29 -6.19
N ILE A 330 -26.20 -14.18 -5.52
CA ILE A 330 -24.90 -13.50 -5.63
C ILE A 330 -24.33 -13.24 -4.24
N VAL A 331 -23.08 -13.66 -4.04
CA VAL A 331 -22.32 -13.41 -2.81
C VAL A 331 -21.09 -12.59 -3.14
N GLY A 332 -20.98 -11.42 -2.50
CA GLY A 332 -20.00 -10.38 -2.81
C GLY A 332 -20.60 -9.33 -3.74
N LEU A 333 -21.38 -8.40 -3.18
CA LEU A 333 -21.93 -7.27 -3.92
C LEU A 333 -20.82 -6.23 -4.15
N GLY A 334 -20.08 -5.79 -3.13
CA GLY A 334 -18.92 -4.91 -3.25
C GLY A 334 -19.01 -3.82 -4.35
N ALA A 335 -17.89 -3.50 -4.99
CA ALA A 335 -17.85 -2.53 -6.10
C ALA A 335 -18.26 -3.15 -7.45
N MET A 336 -17.77 -4.36 -7.76
CA MET A 336 -18.03 -5.04 -9.04
C MET A 336 -19.35 -5.82 -9.02
N GLY A 337 -19.60 -6.61 -7.98
CA GLY A 337 -20.79 -7.45 -7.85
C GLY A 337 -22.09 -6.64 -7.86
N GLN A 338 -22.08 -5.39 -7.39
CA GLN A 338 -23.21 -4.48 -7.40
C GLN A 338 -23.63 -4.16 -8.84
N GLY A 339 -22.65 -3.90 -9.72
CA GLY A 339 -22.90 -3.66 -11.13
C GLY A 339 -23.38 -4.93 -11.86
N MET A 340 -22.79 -6.08 -11.53
CA MET A 340 -23.20 -7.38 -12.06
C MET A 340 -24.66 -7.71 -11.66
N ALA A 341 -24.99 -7.57 -10.38
CA ALA A 341 -26.33 -7.78 -9.85
C ALA A 341 -27.34 -6.83 -10.49
N ALA A 342 -27.00 -5.54 -10.64
CA ALA A 342 -27.85 -4.57 -11.32
C ALA A 342 -28.09 -4.94 -12.79
N SER A 343 -27.09 -5.46 -13.49
CA SER A 343 -27.22 -5.89 -14.87
C SER A 343 -28.16 -7.09 -15.01
N LEU A 344 -28.08 -8.05 -14.07
CA LEU A 344 -28.98 -9.21 -14.02
C LEU A 344 -30.43 -8.80 -13.69
N VAL A 345 -30.63 -7.91 -12.71
CA VAL A 345 -31.97 -7.39 -12.36
C VAL A 345 -32.60 -6.65 -13.54
N ARG A 346 -31.83 -5.79 -14.24
CA ARG A 346 -32.31 -5.11 -15.46
C ARG A 346 -32.70 -6.07 -16.58
N ALA A 347 -32.04 -7.22 -16.68
CA ALA A 347 -32.36 -8.27 -17.64
C ALA A 347 -33.55 -9.15 -17.22
N GLY A 348 -34.17 -8.89 -16.06
CA GLY A 348 -35.38 -9.56 -15.59
C GLY A 348 -35.15 -10.78 -14.69
N PHE A 349 -33.92 -11.05 -14.26
CA PHE A 349 -33.63 -12.15 -13.34
C PHE A 349 -33.99 -11.80 -11.89
N ASN A 350 -34.52 -12.77 -11.13
CA ASN A 350 -34.65 -12.63 -9.68
C ASN A 350 -33.29 -12.89 -9.02
N VAL A 351 -32.72 -11.85 -8.42
CA VAL A 351 -31.38 -11.91 -7.80
C VAL A 351 -31.52 -11.84 -6.28
N HIS A 352 -30.92 -12.80 -5.58
CA HIS A 352 -30.81 -12.83 -4.12
C HIS A 352 -29.36 -12.50 -3.72
N GLY A 353 -29.15 -11.32 -3.14
CA GLY A 353 -27.81 -10.75 -2.98
C GLY A 353 -27.36 -10.61 -1.52
N TYR A 354 -26.14 -11.05 -1.22
CA TYR A 354 -25.50 -10.87 0.09
C TYR A 354 -24.11 -10.23 -0.03
N ASP A 355 -23.79 -9.40 0.97
CA ASP A 355 -22.45 -8.86 1.21
C ASP A 355 -22.23 -8.70 2.72
N VAL A 356 -20.97 -8.81 3.17
CA VAL A 356 -20.63 -8.55 4.58
C VAL A 356 -20.86 -7.09 4.98
N PHE A 357 -20.85 -6.18 4.01
CA PHE A 357 -21.10 -4.76 4.23
C PHE A 357 -22.57 -4.40 3.99
N LYS A 358 -23.28 -4.02 5.05
CA LYS A 358 -24.71 -3.75 5.03
C LYS A 358 -25.13 -2.72 3.99
N LEU A 359 -24.33 -1.67 3.78
CA LEU A 359 -24.61 -0.62 2.78
C LEU A 359 -24.65 -1.16 1.36
N SER A 360 -23.85 -2.19 1.02
CA SER A 360 -23.91 -2.84 -0.29
C SER A 360 -25.24 -3.57 -0.49
N ILE A 361 -25.73 -4.25 0.56
CA ILE A 361 -27.06 -4.91 0.55
C ILE A 361 -28.17 -3.86 0.37
N ASP A 362 -28.11 -2.74 1.09
CA ASP A 362 -29.13 -1.68 0.99
C ASP A 362 -29.17 -1.06 -0.41
N LYS A 363 -28.00 -0.79 -0.99
CA LYS A 363 -27.88 -0.30 -2.36
C LYS A 363 -28.44 -1.31 -3.35
N PHE A 364 -28.22 -2.60 -3.14
CA PHE A 364 -28.76 -3.67 -3.99
C PHE A 364 -30.28 -3.79 -3.88
N ALA A 365 -30.84 -3.76 -2.67
CA ALA A 365 -32.28 -3.80 -2.45
C ALA A 365 -33.03 -2.63 -3.12
N SER A 366 -32.35 -1.49 -3.31
CA SER A 366 -32.91 -0.33 -4.02
C SER A 366 -33.10 -0.51 -5.54
N LEU A 367 -32.63 -1.61 -6.14
CA LEU A 367 -32.68 -1.86 -7.59
C LEU A 367 -34.05 -2.33 -8.10
N GLY A 368 -35.00 -2.64 -7.22
CA GLY A 368 -36.39 -2.99 -7.57
C GLY A 368 -36.83 -4.36 -7.06
N GLU A 369 -38.04 -4.78 -7.43
CA GLU A 369 -38.70 -5.99 -6.90
C GLU A 369 -37.93 -7.29 -7.17
N ASN A 370 -37.15 -7.33 -8.26
CA ASN A 370 -36.32 -8.50 -8.60
C ASN A 370 -34.98 -8.53 -7.84
N ALA A 371 -34.69 -7.55 -6.98
CA ALA A 371 -33.48 -7.47 -6.17
C ALA A 371 -33.79 -7.74 -4.69
N SER A 372 -33.68 -8.99 -4.28
CA SER A 372 -34.07 -9.42 -2.93
C SER A 372 -32.82 -9.50 -2.01
N PRO A 373 -32.76 -8.74 -0.91
CA PRO A 373 -31.60 -8.76 -0.01
C PRO A 373 -31.59 -10.05 0.82
N ALA A 374 -30.44 -10.73 0.86
CA ALA A 374 -30.22 -11.90 1.68
C ALA A 374 -29.54 -11.54 3.02
N SER A 375 -29.84 -12.31 4.05
CA SER A 375 -29.32 -12.13 5.42
C SER A 375 -27.98 -12.84 5.69
N SER A 376 -27.61 -13.79 4.82
CA SER A 376 -26.37 -14.57 4.89
C SER A 376 -25.99 -15.13 3.51
N PRO A 377 -24.77 -15.66 3.31
CA PRO A 377 -24.40 -16.34 2.06
C PRO A 377 -25.33 -17.52 1.74
N ALA A 378 -25.65 -18.35 2.74
CA ALA A 378 -26.57 -19.48 2.58
C ALA A 378 -27.97 -19.02 2.13
N ASP A 379 -28.48 -17.92 2.69
CA ASP A 379 -29.77 -17.35 2.30
C ASP A 379 -29.77 -16.85 0.85
N ALA A 380 -28.65 -16.25 0.39
CA ALA A 380 -28.49 -15.87 -1.02
C ALA A 380 -28.50 -17.08 -1.97
N ALA A 381 -27.94 -18.21 -1.53
CA ALA A 381 -27.82 -19.43 -2.33
C ALA A 381 -29.08 -20.33 -2.29
N LYS A 382 -29.97 -20.15 -1.32
CA LYS A 382 -31.14 -21.00 -1.12
C LYS A 382 -32.05 -20.98 -2.36
N ASP A 383 -32.36 -22.15 -2.90
CA ASP A 383 -33.14 -22.37 -4.13
C ASP A 383 -32.56 -21.71 -5.40
N ALA A 384 -31.31 -21.24 -5.36
CA ALA A 384 -30.66 -20.63 -6.51
C ALA A 384 -30.09 -21.70 -7.45
N SER A 385 -30.55 -21.72 -8.70
CA SER A 385 -30.00 -22.62 -9.74
C SER A 385 -28.61 -22.18 -10.21
N LEU A 386 -28.29 -20.90 -10.02
CA LEU A 386 -26.97 -20.30 -10.27
C LEU A 386 -26.55 -19.46 -9.07
N LEU A 387 -25.37 -19.74 -8.54
CA LEU A 387 -24.69 -18.93 -7.53
C LEU A 387 -23.47 -18.24 -8.15
N ILE A 388 -23.41 -16.92 -8.09
CA ILE A 388 -22.27 -16.13 -8.53
C ILE A 388 -21.45 -15.71 -7.31
N LEU A 389 -20.15 -16.04 -7.33
CA LEU A 389 -19.18 -15.64 -6.31
C LEU A 389 -18.30 -14.51 -6.85
N MET A 390 -18.50 -13.30 -6.35
CA MET A 390 -17.71 -12.11 -6.68
C MET A 390 -17.02 -11.55 -5.42
N VAL A 391 -16.11 -12.36 -4.89
CA VAL A 391 -15.34 -12.08 -3.67
C VAL A 391 -13.89 -11.70 -3.99
N GLN A 392 -13.11 -11.33 -2.99
CA GLN A 392 -11.77 -10.76 -3.22
C GLN A 392 -10.71 -11.83 -3.55
N ASN A 393 -10.80 -13.00 -2.91
CA ASN A 393 -9.76 -14.04 -2.99
C ASN A 393 -10.31 -15.47 -2.81
N ALA A 394 -9.42 -16.46 -2.97
CA ALA A 394 -9.74 -17.88 -2.87
C ALA A 394 -10.25 -18.28 -1.47
N LEU A 395 -9.68 -17.74 -0.39
CA LEU A 395 -10.10 -18.03 0.98
C LEU A 395 -11.55 -17.61 1.24
N GLN A 396 -11.95 -16.44 0.74
CA GLN A 396 -13.33 -15.99 0.84
C GLN A 396 -14.29 -16.85 0.02
N ALA A 397 -13.88 -17.28 -1.18
CA ALA A 397 -14.70 -18.19 -1.98
C ALA A 397 -14.89 -19.55 -1.27
N GLU A 398 -13.83 -20.05 -0.62
CA GLU A 398 -13.87 -21.28 0.17
C GLU A 398 -14.69 -21.12 1.46
N ASP A 399 -14.56 -20.02 2.19
CA ASP A 399 -15.34 -19.74 3.40
C ASP A 399 -16.85 -19.60 3.11
N VAL A 400 -17.18 -18.93 2.00
CA VAL A 400 -18.57 -18.81 1.53
C VAL A 400 -19.15 -20.19 1.23
N LEU A 401 -18.42 -21.05 0.50
CA LEU A 401 -18.91 -22.34 0.08
C LEU A 401 -18.93 -23.37 1.23
N PHE A 402 -17.81 -23.57 1.89
CA PHE A 402 -17.56 -24.69 2.82
C PHE A 402 -17.31 -24.26 4.27
N GLY A 403 -16.96 -22.98 4.51
CA GLY A 403 -16.66 -22.45 5.85
C GLY A 403 -17.89 -21.88 6.54
N SER A 404 -17.77 -20.66 7.05
CA SER A 404 -18.82 -19.98 7.80
C SER A 404 -20.10 -19.74 6.98
N GLY A 405 -19.97 -19.59 5.66
CA GLY A 405 -21.09 -19.33 4.76
C GLY A 405 -21.99 -20.54 4.51
N ARG A 406 -21.46 -21.77 4.66
CA ARG A 406 -22.17 -23.05 4.52
C ARG A 406 -23.09 -23.15 3.29
N VAL A 407 -22.73 -22.49 2.19
CA VAL A 407 -23.58 -22.41 1.00
C VAL A 407 -23.83 -23.78 0.38
N VAL A 408 -22.83 -24.67 0.40
CA VAL A 408 -22.99 -26.02 -0.17
C VAL A 408 -24.08 -26.84 0.52
N ASP A 409 -24.46 -26.53 1.75
CA ASP A 409 -25.50 -27.27 2.48
C ASP A 409 -26.93 -26.94 2.01
N VAL A 410 -27.11 -25.78 1.38
CA VAL A 410 -28.42 -25.24 0.99
C VAL A 410 -28.57 -25.06 -0.52
N LEU A 411 -27.47 -25.12 -1.26
CA LEU A 411 -27.48 -25.08 -2.72
C LEU A 411 -28.28 -26.28 -3.26
N PRO A 412 -29.17 -26.12 -4.26
CA PRO A 412 -29.88 -27.24 -4.87
C PRO A 412 -28.94 -28.28 -5.52
N ASP A 413 -29.43 -29.51 -5.69
CA ASP A 413 -28.75 -30.49 -6.53
C ASP A 413 -28.71 -29.99 -7.99
N ASP A 414 -27.67 -30.37 -8.73
CA ASP A 414 -27.39 -29.92 -10.11
C ASP A 414 -27.23 -28.40 -10.31
N ALA A 415 -27.08 -27.63 -9.22
CA ALA A 415 -26.87 -26.19 -9.28
C ALA A 415 -25.49 -25.82 -9.85
N ILE A 416 -25.38 -24.59 -10.34
CA ILE A 416 -24.15 -24.05 -10.93
C ILE A 416 -23.52 -23.04 -9.97
N VAL A 417 -22.24 -23.22 -9.66
CA VAL A 417 -21.42 -22.20 -8.99
C VAL A 417 -20.56 -21.52 -10.06
N MET A 418 -20.69 -20.21 -10.20
CA MET A 418 -19.90 -19.38 -11.09
C MET A 418 -18.91 -18.56 -10.26
N LEU A 419 -17.61 -18.82 -10.41
CA LEU A 419 -16.56 -18.08 -9.73
C LEU A 419 -16.07 -16.94 -10.62
N SER A 420 -16.36 -15.69 -10.24
CA SER A 420 -16.00 -14.50 -11.01
C SER A 420 -14.80 -13.72 -10.47
N SER A 421 -14.18 -14.25 -9.43
CA SER A 421 -13.07 -13.64 -8.71
C SER A 421 -11.72 -13.97 -9.36
N THR A 422 -10.74 -13.05 -9.31
CA THR A 422 -9.37 -13.40 -9.71
C THR A 422 -8.73 -14.29 -8.64
N VAL A 423 -8.47 -15.55 -9.00
CA VAL A 423 -7.86 -16.58 -8.14
C VAL A 423 -6.78 -17.36 -8.90
N ALA A 424 -6.02 -18.19 -8.19
CA ALA A 424 -5.05 -19.07 -8.83
C ALA A 424 -5.75 -20.18 -9.65
N PRO A 425 -5.30 -20.50 -10.88
CA PRO A 425 -5.87 -21.58 -11.68
C PRO A 425 -5.88 -22.95 -10.97
N SER A 426 -4.91 -23.22 -10.09
CA SER A 426 -4.88 -24.45 -9.28
C SER A 426 -6.03 -24.53 -8.29
N PHE A 427 -6.36 -23.42 -7.63
CA PHE A 427 -7.49 -23.34 -6.70
C PHE A 427 -8.82 -23.63 -7.40
N VAL A 428 -9.00 -23.16 -8.63
CA VAL A 428 -10.24 -23.43 -9.39
C VAL A 428 -10.40 -24.92 -9.69
N LYS A 429 -9.31 -25.62 -10.01
CA LYS A 429 -9.31 -27.08 -10.23
C LYS A 429 -9.63 -27.83 -8.95
N GLU A 430 -8.97 -27.47 -7.85
CA GLU A 430 -9.24 -28.02 -6.52
C GLU A 430 -10.69 -27.79 -6.08
N LEU A 431 -11.23 -26.60 -6.37
CA LEU A 431 -12.62 -26.26 -6.08
C LEU A 431 -13.60 -27.11 -6.88
N GLN A 432 -13.32 -27.35 -8.16
CA GLN A 432 -14.14 -28.25 -8.99
C GLN A 432 -14.16 -29.66 -8.40
N GLU A 433 -12.99 -30.19 -8.02
CA GLU A 433 -12.87 -31.51 -7.39
C GLU A 433 -13.67 -31.59 -6.09
N LYS A 434 -13.56 -30.58 -5.21
CA LYS A 434 -14.33 -30.50 -3.96
C LYS A 434 -15.84 -30.52 -4.21
N LEU A 435 -16.33 -29.75 -5.20
CA LEU A 435 -17.76 -29.71 -5.54
C LEU A 435 -18.23 -31.06 -6.13
N HIS A 436 -17.43 -31.69 -6.98
CA HIS A 436 -17.74 -33.03 -7.53
C HIS A 436 -17.82 -34.09 -6.43
N CYS A 437 -16.93 -34.04 -5.43
CA CYS A 437 -16.92 -34.98 -4.30
C CYS A 437 -18.18 -34.92 -3.42
N LEU A 438 -19.00 -33.87 -3.52
CA LEU A 438 -20.28 -33.81 -2.82
C LEU A 438 -21.29 -34.84 -3.36
N GLY A 439 -21.13 -35.31 -4.61
CA GLY A 439 -22.03 -36.30 -5.21
C GLY A 439 -23.43 -35.78 -5.56
N ARG A 440 -23.60 -34.44 -5.65
CA ARG A 440 -24.89 -33.74 -5.82
C ARG A 440 -25.07 -33.10 -7.21
N GLY A 441 -24.17 -33.40 -8.15
CA GLY A 441 -24.20 -32.83 -9.50
C GLY A 441 -23.87 -31.33 -9.59
N ILE A 442 -23.37 -30.71 -8.51
CA ILE A 442 -23.02 -29.28 -8.50
C ILE A 442 -21.84 -29.03 -9.45
N GLN A 443 -22.04 -28.13 -10.43
CA GLN A 443 -21.06 -27.83 -11.47
C GLN A 443 -20.37 -26.48 -11.23
N LEU A 444 -19.08 -26.39 -11.57
CA LEU A 444 -18.31 -25.15 -11.49
C LEU A 444 -18.15 -24.51 -12.88
N VAL A 445 -18.39 -23.20 -12.94
CA VAL A 445 -17.98 -22.34 -14.05
C VAL A 445 -16.92 -21.37 -13.55
N ASP A 446 -15.72 -21.46 -14.13
CA ASP A 446 -14.63 -20.51 -13.93
C ASP A 446 -14.88 -19.30 -14.84
N ALA A 447 -15.29 -18.16 -14.29
CA ALA A 447 -15.71 -17.00 -15.09
C ALA A 447 -15.21 -15.64 -14.60
N PRO A 448 -13.88 -15.45 -14.48
CA PRO A 448 -13.31 -14.16 -14.07
C PRO A 448 -13.63 -13.04 -15.06
N VAL A 449 -13.79 -11.83 -14.52
CA VAL A 449 -14.26 -10.66 -15.28
C VAL A 449 -13.19 -9.57 -15.45
N SER A 450 -13.33 -8.75 -16.48
CA SER A 450 -12.48 -7.58 -16.76
C SER A 450 -13.32 -6.38 -17.23
N GLY A 451 -12.86 -5.17 -16.97
CA GLY A 451 -13.54 -3.92 -17.37
C GLY A 451 -13.87 -2.94 -16.25
N GLY A 452 -13.63 -3.32 -14.99
CA GLY A 452 -13.81 -2.44 -13.82
C GLY A 452 -15.28 -2.11 -13.51
N VAL A 453 -15.46 -1.26 -12.49
CA VAL A 453 -16.77 -0.95 -11.90
C VAL A 453 -17.72 -0.30 -12.92
N VAL A 454 -17.19 0.52 -13.83
CA VAL A 454 -17.98 1.20 -14.86
C VAL A 454 -18.60 0.21 -15.84
N ARG A 455 -17.81 -0.73 -16.39
CA ARG A 455 -18.34 -1.76 -17.30
C ARG A 455 -19.27 -2.73 -16.58
N ALA A 456 -19.01 -3.05 -15.31
CA ALA A 456 -19.94 -3.83 -14.49
C ALA A 456 -21.30 -3.14 -14.36
N ALA A 457 -21.32 -1.86 -14.00
CA ALA A 457 -22.57 -1.10 -13.83
C ALA A 457 -23.38 -1.01 -15.14
N ASN A 458 -22.68 -0.86 -16.28
CA ASN A 458 -23.28 -0.75 -17.60
C ASN A 458 -23.66 -2.10 -18.23
N GLY A 459 -23.31 -3.23 -17.60
CA GLY A 459 -23.53 -4.56 -18.18
C GLY A 459 -22.72 -4.76 -19.47
N THR A 460 -21.48 -4.30 -19.49
CA THR A 460 -20.58 -4.41 -20.65
C THR A 460 -19.25 -5.07 -20.30
N LEU A 461 -19.22 -5.94 -19.29
CA LEU A 461 -18.00 -6.61 -18.85
C LEU A 461 -17.42 -7.52 -19.93
N THR A 462 -16.09 -7.58 -20.01
CA THR A 462 -15.40 -8.68 -20.70
C THR A 462 -15.37 -9.87 -19.75
N ILE A 463 -16.00 -10.98 -20.12
CA ILE A 463 -16.07 -12.20 -19.28
C ILE A 463 -15.32 -13.32 -20.00
N MET A 464 -14.28 -13.82 -19.34
CA MET A 464 -13.56 -15.02 -19.76
C MET A 464 -14.19 -16.16 -18.98
N TYR A 465 -14.67 -17.21 -19.65
CA TYR A 465 -15.34 -18.31 -18.95
C TYR A 465 -14.94 -19.68 -19.47
N SER A 466 -14.86 -20.66 -18.57
CA SER A 466 -14.59 -22.06 -18.90
C SER A 466 -15.30 -23.00 -17.91
N GLY A 467 -15.59 -24.22 -18.35
CA GLY A 467 -16.33 -25.19 -17.55
C GLY A 467 -16.78 -26.38 -18.40
N GLU A 468 -17.61 -27.24 -17.81
CA GLU A 468 -18.21 -28.37 -18.53
C GLU A 468 -19.39 -27.91 -19.40
N LYS A 469 -19.50 -28.46 -20.62
CA LYS A 469 -20.54 -28.07 -21.59
C LYS A 469 -21.98 -28.01 -21.03
N PRO A 470 -22.44 -28.97 -20.20
CA PRO A 470 -23.79 -28.92 -19.63
C PRO A 470 -24.04 -27.72 -18.70
N ALA A 471 -23.00 -27.21 -18.02
CA ALA A 471 -23.10 -26.02 -17.18
C ALA A 471 -23.08 -24.76 -18.05
N LEU A 472 -22.19 -24.72 -19.04
CA LEU A 472 -22.03 -23.56 -19.92
C LEU A 472 -23.32 -23.25 -20.68
N SER A 473 -23.98 -24.26 -21.27
CA SER A 473 -25.22 -24.05 -22.04
C SER A 473 -26.40 -23.46 -21.24
N LYS A 474 -26.36 -23.53 -19.90
CA LYS A 474 -27.43 -23.03 -19.03
C LYS A 474 -27.23 -21.56 -18.63
N ILE A 475 -26.02 -21.02 -18.71
CA ILE A 475 -25.66 -19.70 -18.16
C ILE A 475 -25.50 -18.60 -19.21
N ASP A 476 -25.81 -18.88 -20.48
CA ASP A 476 -25.66 -17.96 -21.60
C ASP A 476 -26.38 -16.63 -21.38
N ASN A 477 -27.64 -16.69 -20.91
CA ASN A 477 -28.45 -15.50 -20.68
C ASN A 477 -27.91 -14.63 -19.51
N PRO A 478 -27.58 -15.19 -18.33
CA PRO A 478 -26.86 -14.44 -17.29
C PRO A 478 -25.54 -13.82 -17.76
N LEU A 479 -24.72 -14.57 -18.52
CA LEU A 479 -23.46 -14.06 -19.07
C LEU A 479 -23.71 -12.87 -20.02
N LEU A 480 -24.65 -13.01 -20.95
CA LEU A 480 -25.00 -11.96 -21.91
C LEU A 480 -25.57 -10.72 -21.21
N ALA A 481 -26.36 -10.89 -20.15
CA ALA A 481 -26.86 -9.76 -19.35
C ALA A 481 -25.74 -8.94 -18.70
N MET A 482 -24.66 -9.58 -18.24
CA MET A 482 -23.52 -8.90 -17.62
C MET A 482 -22.50 -8.36 -18.63
N ALA A 483 -22.43 -8.95 -19.82
CA ALA A 483 -21.48 -8.59 -20.88
C ALA A 483 -22.07 -7.66 -21.97
N GLY A 484 -23.40 -7.62 -22.08
CA GLY A 484 -24.19 -6.77 -22.98
C GLY A 484 -24.17 -7.22 -24.45
N THR A 485 -23.09 -7.88 -24.88
CA THR A 485 -22.91 -8.41 -26.22
C THR A 485 -22.07 -9.68 -26.19
N SER A 486 -22.34 -10.61 -27.09
CA SER A 486 -21.53 -11.83 -27.25
C SER A 486 -20.09 -11.52 -27.69
N ALA A 487 -19.81 -10.31 -28.19
CA ALA A 487 -18.45 -9.88 -28.50
C ALA A 487 -17.55 -9.72 -27.25
N ASN A 488 -18.16 -9.56 -26.06
CA ASN A 488 -17.45 -9.44 -24.79
C ASN A 488 -17.33 -10.77 -24.03
N LEU A 489 -17.86 -11.86 -24.58
CA LEU A 489 -17.85 -13.19 -23.99
C LEU A 489 -16.79 -14.06 -24.67
N TYR A 490 -15.92 -14.66 -23.86
CA TYR A 490 -14.81 -15.48 -24.35
C TYR A 490 -14.81 -16.83 -23.64
N GLU A 491 -15.28 -17.86 -24.34
CA GLU A 491 -15.19 -19.25 -23.87
C GLU A 491 -13.76 -19.77 -24.04
N VAL A 492 -13.08 -20.00 -22.92
CA VAL A 492 -11.70 -20.48 -22.89
C VAL A 492 -11.69 -22.00 -22.81
N GLN A 493 -11.05 -22.63 -23.78
CA GLN A 493 -10.92 -24.09 -23.81
C GLN A 493 -9.93 -24.59 -22.74
N GLY A 494 -10.19 -25.78 -22.19
CA GLY A 494 -9.32 -26.42 -21.19
C GLY A 494 -9.96 -26.68 -19.81
N GLY A 495 -11.26 -26.41 -19.64
CA GLY A 495 -12.01 -26.72 -18.42
C GLY A 495 -11.69 -25.77 -17.26
N ALA A 496 -11.89 -26.23 -16.02
CA ALA A 496 -11.69 -25.43 -14.82
C ALA A 496 -10.24 -24.90 -14.71
N GLY A 497 -10.10 -23.61 -14.42
CA GLY A 497 -8.83 -22.91 -14.31
C GLY A 497 -8.29 -22.36 -15.63
N ALA A 498 -8.87 -22.69 -16.78
CA ALA A 498 -8.43 -22.17 -18.07
C ALA A 498 -8.74 -20.66 -18.20
N ALA A 499 -9.95 -20.23 -17.88
CA ALA A 499 -10.32 -18.82 -17.88
C ALA A 499 -9.52 -18.03 -16.82
N SER A 500 -9.34 -18.60 -15.62
CA SER A 500 -8.46 -18.03 -14.59
C SER A 500 -6.99 -17.92 -15.04
N SER A 501 -6.51 -18.81 -15.90
CA SER A 501 -5.16 -18.72 -16.46
C SER A 501 -5.03 -17.56 -17.45
N VAL A 502 -6.02 -17.33 -18.31
CA VAL A 502 -6.04 -16.15 -19.20
C VAL A 502 -6.17 -14.87 -18.38
N LYS A 503 -7.03 -14.87 -17.36
CA LYS A 503 -7.16 -13.72 -16.44
C LYS A 503 -5.86 -13.40 -15.73
N MET A 504 -5.10 -14.41 -15.31
CA MET A 504 -3.78 -14.22 -14.71
C MET A 504 -2.82 -13.50 -15.67
N ILE A 505 -2.81 -13.85 -16.96
CA ILE A 505 -2.02 -13.13 -17.99
C ILE A 505 -2.52 -11.68 -18.12
N ASN A 506 -3.84 -11.45 -18.09
CA ASN A 506 -4.39 -10.09 -18.08
C ASN A 506 -3.90 -9.27 -16.87
N GLN A 507 -3.87 -9.86 -15.68
CA GLN A 507 -3.45 -9.16 -14.47
C GLN A 507 -1.94 -8.90 -14.42
N LEU A 508 -1.12 -9.78 -15.00
CA LEU A 508 0.30 -9.52 -15.26
C LEU A 508 0.46 -8.21 -16.03
N LEU A 509 -0.18 -8.12 -17.20
CA LEU A 509 -0.10 -6.94 -18.07
C LEU A 509 -0.63 -5.69 -17.35
N ALA A 510 -1.83 -5.78 -16.76
CA ALA A 510 -2.48 -4.67 -16.06
C ALA A 510 -1.61 -4.11 -14.93
N GLY A 511 -1.09 -4.96 -14.03
CA GLY A 511 -0.29 -4.51 -12.89
C GLY A 511 1.02 -3.87 -13.31
N CYS A 512 1.69 -4.45 -14.31
CA CYS A 512 2.91 -3.88 -14.90
C CYS A 512 2.63 -2.55 -15.61
N HIS A 513 1.54 -2.42 -16.36
CA HIS A 513 1.19 -1.17 -17.07
C HIS A 513 0.85 -0.02 -16.11
N ILE A 514 0.16 -0.28 -14.98
CA ILE A 514 -0.08 0.75 -13.96
C ILE A 514 1.24 1.20 -13.32
N ALA A 515 2.13 0.27 -12.97
CA ALA A 515 3.43 0.59 -12.40
C ALA A 515 4.33 1.35 -13.39
N ALA A 516 4.26 1.01 -14.68
CA ALA A 516 4.94 1.72 -15.76
C ALA A 516 4.39 3.15 -15.93
N ALA A 517 3.06 3.33 -15.87
CA ALA A 517 2.42 4.64 -15.88
C ALA A 517 2.93 5.51 -14.71
N ALA A 518 2.95 4.99 -13.50
CA ALA A 518 3.47 5.68 -12.32
C ALA A 518 4.95 6.09 -12.47
N GLU A 519 5.82 5.16 -12.89
CA GLU A 519 7.24 5.44 -13.15
C GLU A 519 7.41 6.53 -14.21
N SER A 520 6.62 6.47 -15.28
CA SER A 520 6.67 7.44 -16.38
C SER A 520 6.22 8.84 -15.97
N MET A 521 5.18 8.98 -15.15
CA MET A 521 4.68 10.28 -14.67
C MET A 521 5.66 10.93 -13.69
N ALA A 522 6.26 10.12 -12.81
CA ALA A 522 7.34 10.57 -11.94
C ALA A 522 8.57 11.01 -12.74
N PHE A 523 8.95 10.23 -13.77
CA PHE A 523 10.07 10.56 -14.64
C PHE A 523 9.83 11.83 -15.46
N ALA A 524 8.62 12.01 -16.03
CA ALA A 524 8.21 13.22 -16.74
C ALA A 524 8.34 14.47 -15.85
N THR A 525 7.81 14.40 -14.63
CA THR A 525 7.90 15.48 -13.64
C THR A 525 9.36 15.82 -13.34
N ARG A 526 10.22 14.81 -13.17
CA ARG A 526 11.64 15.01 -12.89
C ARG A 526 12.43 15.63 -14.05
N LEU A 527 11.98 15.41 -15.30
CA LEU A 527 12.52 16.06 -16.49
C LEU A 527 12.12 17.55 -16.61
N GLY A 528 11.27 18.04 -15.71
CA GLY A 528 10.72 19.39 -15.72
C GLY A 528 9.56 19.54 -16.71
N LEU A 529 8.87 18.45 -17.05
CA LEU A 529 7.71 18.46 -17.94
C LEU A 529 6.41 18.53 -17.13
N ASP A 530 5.38 19.14 -17.70
CA ASP A 530 4.01 19.02 -17.19
C ASP A 530 3.48 17.61 -17.49
N ALA A 531 3.31 16.80 -16.45
CA ALA A 531 2.90 15.41 -16.59
C ALA A 531 1.49 15.25 -17.21
N ARG A 532 0.59 16.23 -17.04
CA ARG A 532 -0.75 16.20 -17.65
C ARG A 532 -0.69 16.48 -19.15
N GLN A 533 0.14 17.44 -19.58
CA GLN A 533 0.40 17.67 -21.00
C GLN A 533 1.06 16.44 -21.63
N VAL A 534 2.05 15.85 -20.95
CA VAL A 534 2.71 14.61 -21.38
C VAL A 534 1.69 13.50 -21.58
N LEU A 535 0.77 13.27 -20.63
CA LEU A 535 -0.31 12.30 -20.76
C LEU A 535 -1.17 12.57 -22.00
N GLY A 536 -1.53 13.83 -22.27
CA GLY A 536 -2.29 14.22 -23.46
C GLY A 536 -1.56 13.93 -24.78
N PHE A 537 -0.24 14.07 -24.80
CA PHE A 537 0.59 13.79 -25.97
C PHE A 537 0.79 12.30 -26.23
N ILE A 538 1.07 11.52 -25.17
CA ILE A 538 1.44 10.10 -25.32
C ILE A 538 0.24 9.16 -25.25
N GLY A 539 -0.92 9.63 -24.76
CA GLY A 539 -2.15 8.85 -24.65
C GLY A 539 -2.73 8.40 -25.99
N ASN A 540 -2.30 8.96 -27.11
CA ASN A 540 -2.68 8.51 -28.47
C ASN A 540 -1.47 8.03 -29.28
N ALA A 541 -0.35 7.74 -28.61
CA ALA A 541 0.90 7.33 -29.23
C ALA A 541 1.23 5.86 -28.90
N ALA A 542 2.39 5.39 -29.38
CA ALA A 542 2.86 4.03 -29.14
C ALA A 542 3.01 3.67 -27.64
N ALA A 543 3.13 4.67 -26.77
CA ALA A 543 3.20 4.50 -25.32
C ALA A 543 1.85 4.18 -24.66
N TRP A 544 0.73 4.25 -25.39
CA TRP A 544 -0.59 4.02 -24.82
C TRP A 544 -0.77 2.61 -24.25
N SER A 545 -1.40 2.54 -23.09
CA SER A 545 -2.04 1.34 -22.54
C SER A 545 -3.35 1.72 -21.88
N TRP A 546 -4.27 0.75 -21.78
CA TRP A 546 -5.56 0.98 -21.14
C TRP A 546 -5.36 1.49 -19.69
N MET A 547 -4.37 0.95 -18.99
CA MET A 547 -4.05 1.35 -17.61
C MET A 547 -3.40 2.74 -17.51
N LEU A 548 -2.57 3.15 -18.48
CA LEU A 548 -2.04 4.52 -18.54
C LEU A 548 -3.19 5.52 -18.62
N GLU A 549 -4.14 5.31 -19.53
CA GLU A 549 -5.29 6.18 -19.72
C GLU A 549 -6.20 6.22 -18.48
N ASN A 550 -6.43 5.06 -17.84
CA ASN A 550 -7.39 4.95 -16.75
C ASN A 550 -6.81 5.28 -15.35
N ARG A 551 -5.49 5.22 -15.15
CA ARG A 551 -4.87 5.47 -13.82
C ARG A 551 -4.05 6.74 -13.74
N SER A 552 -3.46 7.22 -14.83
CA SER A 552 -2.69 8.47 -14.79
C SER A 552 -3.52 9.67 -14.35
N PRO A 553 -4.79 9.85 -14.76
CA PRO A 553 -5.62 10.93 -14.21
C PRO A 553 -5.70 10.90 -12.69
N GLN A 554 -5.96 9.72 -12.09
CA GLN A 554 -5.99 9.54 -10.64
C GLN A 554 -4.64 9.84 -9.99
N MET A 555 -3.53 9.44 -10.61
CA MET A 555 -2.17 9.76 -10.16
C MET A 555 -1.93 11.28 -10.11
N LEU A 556 -2.39 12.00 -11.14
CA LEU A 556 -2.17 13.43 -11.31
C LEU A 556 -3.14 14.29 -10.49
N ASP A 557 -4.37 13.81 -10.28
CA ASP A 557 -5.40 14.44 -9.45
C ASP A 557 -5.22 14.10 -7.96
N GLN A 558 -4.31 13.18 -7.64
CA GLN A 558 -4.09 12.62 -6.30
C GLN A 558 -5.36 12.01 -5.69
N ASP A 559 -6.19 11.39 -6.54
CA ASP A 559 -7.39 10.67 -6.11
C ASP A 559 -7.03 9.25 -5.67
N TRP A 560 -7.02 9.06 -4.35
CA TRP A 560 -6.71 7.77 -3.72
C TRP A 560 -7.96 6.95 -3.39
N THR A 561 -9.13 7.37 -3.84
CA THR A 561 -10.40 6.66 -3.64
C THR A 561 -10.34 5.29 -4.32
N PRO A 562 -10.50 4.18 -3.58
CA PRO A 562 -10.27 2.84 -4.12
C PRO A 562 -11.42 2.36 -5.02
N HIS A 563 -11.35 2.71 -6.31
CA HIS A 563 -12.14 2.07 -7.37
C HIS A 563 -11.57 0.68 -7.73
N SER A 564 -10.27 0.53 -7.51
CA SER A 564 -9.49 -0.71 -7.57
C SER A 564 -8.35 -0.52 -6.57
N ALA A 565 -8.33 -1.34 -5.53
CA ALA A 565 -7.39 -1.15 -4.42
C ALA A 565 -5.98 -1.63 -4.79
N LEU A 566 -4.95 -0.97 -4.26
CA LEU A 566 -3.56 -1.34 -4.46
C LEU A 566 -3.26 -2.80 -4.05
N ALA A 567 -3.90 -3.28 -2.98
CA ALA A 567 -3.80 -4.68 -2.55
C ALA A 567 -4.25 -5.70 -3.59
N ILE A 568 -5.08 -5.31 -4.58
CA ILE A 568 -5.48 -6.19 -5.68
C ILE A 568 -4.24 -6.61 -6.48
N PHE A 569 -3.32 -5.68 -6.76
CA PHE A 569 -2.11 -5.99 -7.52
C PHE A 569 -0.99 -6.61 -6.68
N VAL A 570 -1.03 -6.45 -5.35
CA VAL A 570 -0.24 -7.32 -4.44
C VAL A 570 -0.69 -8.77 -4.60
N LYS A 571 -2.00 -9.02 -4.48
CA LYS A 571 -2.58 -10.38 -4.60
C LYS A 571 -2.39 -10.96 -6.01
N ASP A 572 -2.80 -10.23 -7.05
CA ASP A 572 -2.89 -10.74 -8.40
C ASP A 572 -1.50 -10.98 -9.02
N LEU A 573 -0.53 -10.09 -8.81
CA LEU A 573 0.85 -10.35 -9.25
C LEU A 573 1.50 -11.45 -8.39
N GLY A 574 1.10 -11.60 -7.12
CA GLY A 574 1.44 -12.77 -6.31
C GLY A 574 0.95 -14.09 -6.92
N ILE A 575 -0.28 -14.13 -7.46
CA ILE A 575 -0.82 -15.29 -8.19
C ILE A 575 0.02 -15.59 -9.44
N VAL A 576 0.35 -14.56 -10.22
CA VAL A 576 1.20 -14.68 -11.41
C VAL A 576 2.56 -15.28 -11.06
N LEU A 577 3.25 -14.74 -10.06
CA LEU A 577 4.56 -15.23 -9.62
C LEU A 577 4.48 -16.63 -9.00
N GLY A 578 3.39 -16.97 -8.32
CA GLY A 578 3.10 -18.32 -7.86
C GLY A 578 3.01 -19.32 -9.02
N ALA A 579 2.33 -18.96 -10.12
CA ALA A 579 2.28 -19.77 -11.32
C ALA A 579 3.62 -19.85 -12.04
N ALA A 580 4.33 -18.72 -12.17
CA ALA A 580 5.67 -18.69 -12.76
C ALA A 580 6.64 -19.61 -12.01
N LYS A 581 6.60 -19.60 -10.67
CA LYS A 581 7.38 -20.51 -9.82
C LYS A 581 7.03 -21.99 -10.10
N ARG A 582 5.74 -22.33 -10.18
CA ARG A 582 5.31 -23.72 -10.50
C ARG A 582 5.75 -24.18 -11.89
N LEU A 583 5.78 -23.27 -12.86
CA LEU A 583 6.15 -23.57 -14.24
C LEU A 583 7.67 -23.44 -14.51
N THR A 584 8.46 -23.10 -13.48
CA THR A 584 9.88 -22.75 -13.60
C THR A 584 10.09 -21.71 -14.71
N TYR A 585 9.30 -20.64 -14.66
CA TYR A 585 9.26 -19.57 -15.65
C TYR A 585 9.90 -18.30 -15.10
N PHE A 586 10.70 -17.65 -15.95
CA PHE A 586 11.39 -16.40 -15.63
C PHE A 586 10.43 -15.22 -15.84
N ALA A 587 10.03 -14.53 -14.76
CA ALA A 587 9.08 -13.40 -14.79
C ALA A 587 9.62 -12.12 -14.12
N PRO A 588 10.74 -11.54 -14.60
CA PRO A 588 11.40 -10.38 -14.00
C PRO A 588 10.55 -9.11 -14.01
N MET A 589 9.82 -8.79 -15.08
CA MET A 589 9.01 -7.57 -15.15
C MET A 589 7.90 -7.61 -14.11
N THR A 590 7.20 -8.74 -14.02
CA THR A 590 6.20 -9.01 -12.98
C THR A 590 6.80 -8.92 -11.58
N SER A 591 7.97 -9.50 -11.36
CA SER A 591 8.65 -9.49 -10.05
C SER A 591 9.00 -8.07 -9.61
N THR A 592 9.51 -7.25 -10.53
CA THR A 592 9.81 -5.83 -10.28
C THR A 592 8.54 -5.06 -9.95
N ALA A 593 7.48 -5.17 -10.78
CA ALA A 593 6.21 -4.51 -10.50
C ALA A 593 5.61 -4.95 -9.16
N HIS A 594 5.58 -6.25 -8.86
CA HIS A 594 5.08 -6.78 -7.60
C HIS A 594 5.86 -6.26 -6.40
N THR A 595 7.18 -6.15 -6.50
CA THR A 595 8.02 -5.55 -5.44
C THR A 595 7.63 -4.08 -5.20
N MET A 596 7.30 -3.33 -6.24
CA MET A 596 6.81 -1.95 -6.11
C MET A 596 5.44 -1.93 -5.39
N TYR A 597 4.50 -2.79 -5.77
CA TYR A 597 3.22 -2.90 -5.05
C TYR A 597 3.40 -3.32 -3.59
N LEU A 598 4.28 -4.26 -3.29
CA LEU A 598 4.62 -4.64 -1.91
C LEU A 598 5.25 -3.47 -1.13
N THR A 599 6.09 -2.67 -1.78
CA THR A 599 6.68 -1.46 -1.19
C THR A 599 5.63 -0.38 -0.94
N ALA A 600 4.66 -0.22 -1.84
CA ALA A 600 3.55 0.70 -1.65
C ALA A 600 2.60 0.21 -0.55
N ALA A 601 2.31 -1.09 -0.52
CA ALA A 601 1.51 -1.73 0.51
C ALA A 601 2.16 -1.63 1.91
N SER A 602 3.49 -1.77 2.00
CA SER A 602 4.22 -1.61 3.26
C SER A 602 4.23 -0.17 3.79
N ARG A 603 3.87 0.81 2.96
CA ARG A 603 3.59 2.21 3.35
C ARG A 603 2.14 2.44 3.81
N GLY A 604 1.34 1.39 3.95
CA GLY A 604 -0.06 1.46 4.39
C GLY A 604 -1.08 1.69 3.28
N TRP A 605 -0.66 1.79 2.01
CA TRP A 605 -1.53 2.18 0.89
C TRP A 605 -2.38 1.03 0.34
N SER A 606 -2.39 -0.13 0.99
CA SER A 606 -3.07 -1.35 0.53
C SER A 606 -4.56 -1.15 0.20
N LYS A 607 -5.26 -0.33 0.98
CA LYS A 607 -6.70 -0.05 0.81
C LYS A 607 -7.00 1.16 -0.09
N GLU A 608 -5.97 1.86 -0.54
CA GLU A 608 -6.12 3.03 -1.42
C GLU A 608 -6.13 2.62 -2.89
N ALA A 609 -6.42 3.55 -3.81
CA ALA A 609 -6.37 3.31 -5.24
C ALA A 609 -5.00 2.74 -5.69
N ASP A 610 -5.03 1.77 -6.61
CA ASP A 610 -3.84 1.21 -7.26
C ASP A 610 -2.96 2.28 -7.96
N ALA A 611 -3.56 3.38 -8.42
CA ALA A 611 -2.87 4.58 -8.91
C ALA A 611 -1.94 5.22 -7.87
N GLY A 612 -2.21 5.03 -6.57
CA GLY A 612 -1.41 5.53 -5.45
C GLY A 612 0.04 5.01 -5.42
N ILE A 613 0.39 4.01 -6.24
CA ILE A 613 1.75 3.53 -6.43
C ILE A 613 2.71 4.62 -6.96
N VAL A 614 2.21 5.66 -7.63
CA VAL A 614 3.02 6.81 -8.09
C VAL A 614 3.74 7.53 -6.94
N ARG A 615 3.19 7.45 -5.73
CA ARG A 615 3.78 8.07 -4.54
C ARG A 615 5.06 7.39 -4.07
N LEU A 616 5.46 6.27 -4.67
CA LEU A 616 6.78 5.68 -4.43
C LEU A 616 7.91 6.67 -4.77
N TRP A 617 7.66 7.62 -5.67
CA TRP A 617 8.61 8.63 -6.13
C TRP A 617 8.53 9.98 -5.39
N ASP A 618 7.55 10.19 -4.49
CA ASP A 618 7.41 11.43 -3.71
C ASP A 618 8.53 11.64 -2.67
N VAL A 619 9.44 10.67 -2.54
CA VAL A 619 10.56 10.67 -1.58
C VAL A 619 11.77 11.46 -2.10
N ALA A 620 11.77 11.91 -3.37
CA ALA A 620 12.90 12.61 -3.97
C ALA A 620 12.51 13.99 -4.54
N LYS A 621 12.34 14.99 -3.68
CA LYS A 621 12.57 16.38 -4.09
C LYS A 621 14.07 16.54 -4.32
N ALA A 622 14.48 16.45 -5.58
CA ALA A 622 15.83 16.78 -5.98
C ALA A 622 16.14 18.27 -5.79
N PRO A 623 17.42 18.65 -5.63
CA PRO A 623 17.82 20.04 -5.48
C PRO A 623 17.50 20.81 -6.77
N ASN A 624 16.59 21.77 -6.69
CA ASN A 624 16.32 22.70 -7.79
C ASN A 624 17.53 23.61 -7.97
N ASN A 625 18.23 23.39 -9.08
CA ASN A 625 19.30 24.24 -9.56
C ASN A 625 18.73 25.17 -10.64
N THR A 626 17.96 26.19 -10.23
CA THR A 626 17.57 27.31 -11.10
C THR A 626 17.66 28.58 -10.28
N GLY A 627 18.66 29.41 -10.60
CA GLY A 627 18.86 30.70 -9.97
C GLY A 627 17.76 31.67 -10.38
N LEU A 628 16.75 31.79 -9.54
CA LEU A 628 15.87 32.97 -9.46
C LEU A 628 15.74 33.31 -7.98
N LYS A 629 16.22 34.50 -7.63
CA LYS A 629 16.17 35.06 -6.27
C LYS A 629 14.71 35.37 -5.94
N ASP A 630 14.13 34.63 -5.01
CA ASP A 630 12.92 35.05 -4.30
C ASP A 630 13.24 35.20 -2.81
N GLU A 631 13.15 36.43 -2.32
CA GLU A 631 13.51 36.89 -0.97
C GLU A 631 12.54 36.42 0.14
N THR A 632 11.83 35.31 -0.08
CA THR A 632 10.89 34.71 0.87
C THR A 632 11.43 33.44 1.55
N GLN A 633 12.69 33.07 1.29
CA GLN A 633 13.32 31.81 1.69
C GLN A 633 14.34 31.96 2.84
N GLN A 634 13.94 32.62 3.94
CA GLN A 634 14.80 32.72 5.14
C GLN A 634 14.27 32.01 6.40
N ILE A 635 13.17 31.24 6.32
CA ILE A 635 12.59 30.59 7.52
C ILE A 635 12.44 29.06 7.42
N THR A 636 12.67 28.41 6.27
CA THR A 636 12.28 26.99 6.10
C THR A 636 13.39 26.02 5.66
N ASP A 637 14.67 26.35 5.83
CA ASP A 637 15.78 25.42 5.55
C ASP A 637 16.64 25.13 6.80
N GLN A 638 16.04 24.44 7.79
CA GLN A 638 16.75 23.60 8.76
C GLN A 638 15.85 22.46 9.25
N ALA A 639 15.91 21.30 8.58
CA ALA A 639 15.56 20.02 9.20
C ALA A 639 16.65 19.01 8.84
N SER A 640 17.82 19.18 9.46
CA SER A 640 18.75 18.10 9.67
C SER A 640 18.03 16.97 10.41
N ALA A 641 18.41 15.71 10.18
CA ALA A 641 17.91 14.59 10.97
C ALA A 641 18.04 14.92 12.47
N LEU A 642 16.93 14.85 13.22
CA LEU A 642 16.88 15.18 14.65
C LEU A 642 17.97 14.41 15.41
N PRO A 643 18.78 15.08 16.25
CA PRO A 643 19.93 14.44 16.89
C PRO A 643 19.49 13.47 18.00
N ARG A 644 20.28 12.41 18.18
CA ARG A 644 20.26 11.60 19.40
C ARG A 644 20.99 12.35 20.50
N LEU A 645 20.41 12.44 21.70
CA LEU A 645 20.95 13.24 22.79
C LEU A 645 21.51 12.33 23.89
N LYS A 646 22.62 12.69 24.51
CA LYS A 646 23.05 12.02 25.75
C LYS A 646 22.12 12.45 26.89
N VAL A 647 21.66 11.50 27.69
CA VAL A 647 20.68 11.76 28.77
C VAL A 647 21.20 12.81 29.75
N GLN A 648 22.45 12.70 30.20
CA GLN A 648 23.03 13.64 31.16
C GLN A 648 23.12 15.07 30.60
N ASP A 649 23.58 15.21 29.36
CA ASP A 649 23.73 16.51 28.71
C ASP A 649 22.35 17.16 28.50
N ALA A 650 21.37 16.40 28.00
CA ALA A 650 20.01 16.88 27.75
C ALA A 650 19.28 17.29 29.03
N LEU A 651 19.44 16.54 30.13
CA LEU A 651 18.75 16.85 31.39
C LEU A 651 19.43 17.97 32.16
N SER A 652 20.77 18.08 32.10
CA SER A 652 21.51 19.14 32.80
C SER A 652 21.35 20.53 32.17
N SER A 653 20.94 20.60 30.90
CA SER A 653 20.63 21.87 30.23
C SER A 653 19.24 22.43 30.56
N LEU A 654 18.35 21.65 31.18
CA LEU A 654 16.99 22.05 31.48
C LEU A 654 16.92 22.96 32.72
N PRO A 655 15.91 23.85 32.83
CA PRO A 655 15.62 24.56 34.07
C PRO A 655 15.45 23.61 35.26
N LEU A 656 15.72 24.07 36.48
CA LEU A 656 15.49 23.27 37.69
C LEU A 656 14.01 22.90 37.84
N GLU A 657 13.74 21.68 38.33
CA GLU A 657 12.37 21.22 38.59
C GLU A 657 11.64 22.15 39.58
N TYR A 658 10.33 22.30 39.38
CA TYR A 658 9.50 23.11 40.25
C TYR A 658 9.48 22.53 41.67
N SER A 659 9.74 23.37 42.67
CA SER A 659 9.97 22.93 44.05
C SER A 659 8.71 22.83 44.92
N GLY A 660 7.55 23.29 44.44
CA GLY A 660 6.29 23.23 45.19
C GLY A 660 5.58 21.88 45.09
N ASP A 661 4.94 21.43 46.18
CA ASP A 661 4.10 20.22 46.17
C ASP A 661 2.74 20.49 45.52
N VAL A 662 2.72 20.41 44.20
CA VAL A 662 1.51 20.53 43.37
C VAL A 662 0.68 19.24 43.33
N LEU A 663 1.29 18.08 43.58
CA LEU A 663 0.55 16.82 43.57
C LEU A 663 -0.39 16.72 44.76
N GLY A 664 0.02 17.23 45.93
CA GLY A 664 -0.83 17.31 47.12
C GLY A 664 -2.11 18.12 46.87
N SER A 665 -2.02 19.25 46.16
CA SER A 665 -3.20 20.07 45.84
C SER A 665 -4.12 19.39 44.83
N ILE A 666 -3.57 18.71 43.82
CA ILE A 666 -4.36 17.89 42.88
C ILE A 666 -5.10 16.79 43.64
N LYS A 667 -4.40 16.05 44.49
CA LYS A 667 -4.99 14.99 45.32
C LYS A 667 -6.15 15.52 46.16
N GLN A 668 -5.98 16.68 46.80
CA GLN A 668 -7.06 17.29 47.58
C GLN A 668 -8.28 17.62 46.71
N MET A 669 -8.10 18.16 45.51
CA MET A 669 -9.22 18.46 44.60
C MET A 669 -9.95 17.20 44.13
N VAL A 670 -9.20 16.14 43.81
CA VAL A 670 -9.77 14.84 43.41
C VAL A 670 -10.53 14.20 44.57
N ASP A 671 -9.93 14.13 45.76
CA ASP A 671 -10.52 13.48 46.93
C ASP A 671 -11.77 14.21 47.45
N THR A 672 -11.84 15.53 47.25
CA THR A 672 -13.03 16.34 47.60
C THR A 672 -14.12 16.32 46.53
N GLY A 673 -13.88 15.69 45.38
CA GLY A 673 -14.83 15.70 44.25
C GLY A 673 -14.99 17.07 43.60
N ALA A 674 -14.00 17.97 43.75
CA ALA A 674 -14.02 19.32 43.18
C ALA A 674 -13.74 19.35 41.67
N VAL A 675 -13.46 18.20 41.07
CA VAL A 675 -13.17 18.00 39.64
C VAL A 675 -13.98 16.79 39.13
N PRO A 676 -14.31 16.74 37.84
CA PRO A 676 -15.00 15.58 37.25
C PRO A 676 -14.22 14.28 37.44
N ALA A 677 -14.95 13.16 37.53
CA ALA A 677 -14.38 11.82 37.56
C ALA A 677 -13.66 11.53 36.24
N LEU A 678 -12.46 10.95 36.33
CA LEU A 678 -11.65 10.65 35.14
C LEU A 678 -11.95 9.24 34.62
N VAL A 679 -12.61 9.15 33.46
CA VAL A 679 -12.83 7.87 32.77
C VAL A 679 -11.72 7.68 31.75
N VAL A 680 -10.85 6.70 32.01
CA VAL A 680 -9.65 6.46 31.21
C VAL A 680 -9.93 5.31 30.24
N LEU A 681 -9.97 5.61 28.94
CA LEU A 681 -10.05 4.59 27.89
C LEU A 681 -8.63 4.18 27.52
N ASP A 682 -8.28 2.94 27.86
CA ASP A 682 -6.93 2.39 27.68
C ASP A 682 -6.87 1.49 26.44
N ASP A 683 -6.15 1.94 25.41
CA ASP A 683 -6.06 1.25 24.12
C ASP A 683 -5.24 -0.05 24.15
N ASP A 684 -4.51 -0.30 25.24
CA ASP A 684 -3.88 -1.58 25.59
C ASP A 684 -3.85 -1.78 27.12
N PRO A 685 -3.62 -2.98 27.68
CA PRO A 685 -3.73 -3.22 29.12
C PRO A 685 -2.57 -2.64 29.94
N THR A 686 -1.55 -2.08 29.29
CA THR A 686 -0.35 -1.58 29.98
C THR A 686 -0.53 -0.18 30.54
N GLY A 687 -1.64 0.52 30.31
CA GLY A 687 -1.79 1.92 30.73
C GLY A 687 -2.00 2.19 32.19
N THR A 688 -2.21 1.13 32.95
CA THR A 688 -2.32 1.14 34.41
C THR A 688 -0.96 1.33 35.13
N GLN A 689 0.12 1.49 34.37
CA GLN A 689 1.53 1.51 34.78
C GLN A 689 1.90 2.38 35.98
N THR A 690 1.31 3.55 36.13
CA THR A 690 1.69 4.56 37.14
C THR A 690 0.63 4.70 38.25
N CYS A 691 -0.40 3.87 38.21
CA CYS A 691 -1.56 3.99 39.09
C CYS A 691 -1.59 2.86 40.14
N HIS A 692 -2.25 3.13 41.25
CA HIS A 692 -2.62 2.16 42.27
C HIS A 692 -3.93 2.64 42.93
N ASP A 693 -4.61 1.74 43.62
CA ASP A 693 -5.88 2.01 44.30
C ASP A 693 -6.96 2.62 43.40
N ILE A 694 -7.03 2.11 42.17
CA ILE A 694 -8.07 2.44 41.20
C ILE A 694 -8.47 1.18 40.42
N ASP A 695 -9.71 1.15 39.95
CA ASP A 695 -10.26 -0.01 39.28
C ASP A 695 -10.05 0.08 37.75
N VAL A 696 -9.91 -1.09 37.13
CA VAL A 696 -9.94 -1.30 35.69
C VAL A 696 -11.10 -2.23 35.35
N LEU A 697 -11.94 -1.78 34.43
CA LEU A 697 -13.06 -2.55 33.89
C LEU A 697 -12.67 -3.15 32.54
N THR A 698 -13.08 -4.38 32.29
CA THR A 698 -12.95 -5.04 30.96
C THR A 698 -14.29 -5.13 30.22
N VAL A 699 -15.34 -4.60 30.85
CA VAL A 699 -16.73 -4.56 30.37
C VAL A 699 -17.29 -3.15 30.59
N TRP A 700 -18.24 -2.75 29.75
CA TRP A 700 -18.77 -1.38 29.71
C TRP A 700 -20.29 -1.36 29.52
N ASP A 701 -20.99 -2.37 30.04
CA ASP A 701 -22.44 -2.29 30.16
C ASP A 701 -22.85 -1.19 31.17
N ILE A 702 -24.01 -0.60 30.92
CA ILE A 702 -24.49 0.58 31.66
C ILE A 702 -24.62 0.29 33.17
N GLU A 703 -25.01 -0.93 33.54
CA GLU A 703 -25.14 -1.34 34.94
C GLU A 703 -23.79 -1.33 35.65
N THR A 704 -22.78 -2.00 35.10
CA THR A 704 -21.43 -2.05 35.66
C THR A 704 -20.81 -0.66 35.75
N LEU A 705 -21.01 0.18 34.74
CA LEU A 705 -20.51 1.56 34.73
C LEU A 705 -21.22 2.42 35.79
N ARG A 706 -22.54 2.27 35.94
CA ARG A 706 -23.32 2.99 36.96
C ARG A 706 -22.84 2.61 38.37
N ASP A 707 -22.66 1.33 38.62
CA ASP A 707 -22.10 0.84 39.88
C ASP A 707 -20.72 1.42 40.14
N GLN A 708 -19.87 1.48 39.11
CA GLN A 708 -18.54 2.05 39.24
C GLN A 708 -18.58 3.55 39.57
N PHE A 709 -19.45 4.33 38.93
CA PHE A 709 -19.65 5.74 39.28
C PHE A 709 -20.18 5.93 40.71
N ASN A 710 -20.98 5.00 41.22
CA ASN A 710 -21.44 5.03 42.61
C ASN A 710 -20.33 4.66 43.62
N LEU A 711 -19.33 3.87 43.19
CA LEU A 711 -18.22 3.44 44.05
C LEU A 711 -17.09 4.46 44.18
N THR A 712 -16.89 5.31 43.18
CA THR A 712 -15.78 6.26 43.16
C THR A 712 -16.14 7.57 42.47
N ASN A 713 -15.73 8.68 43.09
CA ASN A 713 -15.77 10.01 42.49
C ASN A 713 -14.43 10.41 41.82
N ARG A 714 -13.38 9.58 41.94
CA ARG A 714 -12.04 9.90 41.42
C ARG A 714 -11.92 9.59 39.93
N GLY A 715 -12.36 8.40 39.53
CA GLY A 715 -12.18 7.87 38.17
C GLY A 715 -11.89 6.37 38.16
N PHE A 716 -11.83 5.80 36.95
CA PHE A 716 -11.53 4.38 36.71
C PHE A 716 -11.05 4.17 35.26
N PHE A 717 -10.43 3.03 35.01
CA PHE A 717 -10.02 2.61 33.67
C PHE A 717 -11.07 1.73 33.01
N ILE A 718 -11.20 1.85 31.69
CA ILE A 718 -11.87 0.89 30.82
C ILE A 718 -10.81 0.38 29.84
N LEU A 719 -10.53 -0.92 29.90
CA LEU A 719 -9.63 -1.60 28.98
C LEU A 719 -10.38 -1.83 27.65
N THR A 720 -10.06 -1.03 26.64
CA THR A 720 -10.71 -1.14 25.33
C THR A 720 -10.00 -2.15 24.44
N ASN A 721 -8.67 -2.26 24.59
CA ASN A 721 -7.80 -3.01 23.67
C ASN A 721 -8.06 -2.62 22.19
N SER A 722 -8.47 -1.37 21.94
CA SER A 722 -8.83 -0.87 20.61
C SER A 722 -7.68 -0.98 19.62
N ARG A 723 -6.42 -0.98 20.09
CA ARG A 723 -5.22 -1.15 19.24
C ARG A 723 -5.14 -2.51 18.55
N ALA A 724 -5.89 -3.51 19.03
CA ALA A 724 -5.99 -4.82 18.41
C ALA A 724 -7.06 -4.88 17.29
N LEU A 725 -7.80 -3.79 17.06
CA LEU A 725 -8.93 -3.73 16.12
C LEU A 725 -8.56 -2.94 14.86
N ALA A 726 -9.35 -3.11 13.80
CA ALA A 726 -9.28 -2.23 12.65
C ALA A 726 -9.79 -0.82 13.00
N SER A 727 -9.38 0.19 12.22
CA SER A 727 -9.71 1.60 12.50
C SER A 727 -11.21 1.89 12.66
N ASP A 728 -12.07 1.28 11.83
CA ASP A 728 -13.51 1.50 11.90
C ASP A 728 -14.15 0.79 13.10
N GLU A 729 -13.63 -0.39 13.45
CA GLU A 729 -14.06 -1.17 14.63
C GLU A 729 -13.64 -0.46 15.93
N ALA A 730 -12.42 0.07 15.99
CA ALA A 730 -11.96 0.90 17.11
C ALA A 730 -12.84 2.14 17.28
N LYS A 731 -13.19 2.84 16.18
CA LYS A 731 -14.09 3.99 16.22
C LYS A 731 -15.48 3.61 16.76
N ALA A 732 -16.03 2.50 16.27
CA ALA A 732 -17.33 1.98 16.72
C ALA A 732 -17.31 1.62 18.21
N LEU A 733 -16.27 0.92 18.66
CA LEU A 733 -16.07 0.54 20.06
C LEU A 733 -16.01 1.77 20.98
N ILE A 734 -15.20 2.78 20.65
CA ILE A 734 -15.11 4.00 21.47
C ILE A 734 -16.44 4.75 21.48
N THR A 735 -17.16 4.77 20.36
CA THR A 735 -18.50 5.39 20.28
C THR A 735 -19.46 4.69 21.24
N GLU A 736 -19.51 3.35 21.23
CA GLU A 736 -20.35 2.56 22.13
C GLU A 736 -20.01 2.81 23.60
N ILE A 737 -18.72 2.73 23.95
CA ILE A 737 -18.25 2.98 25.33
C ILE A 737 -18.65 4.38 25.78
N CYS A 738 -18.42 5.39 24.95
CA CYS A 738 -18.76 6.78 25.28
C CYS A 738 -20.27 6.97 25.47
N GLN A 739 -21.11 6.30 24.67
CA GLN A 739 -22.57 6.33 24.84
C GLN A 739 -22.98 5.72 26.18
N ASN A 740 -22.43 4.54 26.52
CA ASN A 740 -22.76 3.86 27.76
C ASN A 740 -22.26 4.61 28.99
N VAL A 741 -21.05 5.18 28.93
CA VAL A 741 -20.50 6.03 30.00
C VAL A 741 -21.38 7.25 30.21
N LYS A 742 -21.81 7.91 29.14
CA LYS A 742 -22.70 9.09 29.22
C LYS A 742 -24.03 8.74 29.89
N LEU A 743 -24.64 7.61 29.55
CA LEU A 743 -25.89 7.15 30.16
C LEU A 743 -25.70 6.78 31.65
N ALA A 744 -24.65 6.01 31.97
CA ALA A 744 -24.36 5.62 33.35
C ALA A 744 -24.02 6.81 34.26
N ALA A 745 -23.31 7.81 33.74
CA ALA A 745 -22.98 9.03 34.46
C ALA A 745 -24.23 9.90 34.70
N GLN A 746 -25.15 9.97 33.73
CA GLN A 746 -26.44 10.64 33.90
C GLN A 746 -27.27 9.99 35.01
N ASP A 747 -27.35 8.66 35.02
CA ASP A 747 -28.06 7.90 36.06
C ASP A 747 -27.47 8.10 37.46
N SER A 748 -26.14 8.21 37.54
CA SER A 748 -25.41 8.39 38.81
C SER A 748 -25.26 9.87 39.22
N GLN A 749 -25.71 10.80 38.37
CA GLN A 749 -25.55 12.24 38.54
C GLN A 749 -24.08 12.68 38.73
N THR A 750 -23.15 11.99 38.06
CA THR A 750 -21.70 12.22 38.19
C THR A 750 -21.15 12.96 36.98
N ALA A 751 -20.43 14.06 37.20
CA ALA A 751 -19.67 14.72 36.15
C ALA A 751 -18.42 13.90 35.80
N PHE A 752 -18.08 13.80 34.52
CA PHE A 752 -16.93 13.03 34.07
C PHE A 752 -16.17 13.69 32.91
N GLU A 753 -14.93 13.24 32.72
CA GLU A 753 -14.07 13.56 31.58
C GLU A 753 -13.51 12.27 30.97
N ILE A 754 -13.27 12.27 29.65
CA ILE A 754 -12.68 11.15 28.92
C ILE A 754 -11.21 11.42 28.64
N VAL A 755 -10.34 10.51 29.07
CA VAL A 755 -8.93 10.46 28.65
C VAL A 755 -8.72 9.28 27.73
N LEU A 756 -8.13 9.54 26.56
CA LEU A 756 -7.63 8.51 25.66
C LEU A 756 -6.17 8.24 26.04
N ARG A 757 -5.95 7.20 26.85
CA ARG A 757 -4.57 6.77 27.15
C ARG A 757 -4.10 5.91 25.99
N GLY A 758 -2.99 6.32 25.39
CA GLY A 758 -2.39 5.67 24.24
C GLY A 758 -1.04 5.06 24.53
N ASP A 759 -0.44 4.44 23.51
CA ASP A 759 0.95 4.03 23.57
C ASP A 759 1.87 5.25 23.75
N SER A 760 2.72 5.22 24.76
CA SER A 760 3.75 6.25 24.95
C SER A 760 4.70 6.36 23.75
N THR A 761 4.81 5.34 22.90
CA THR A 761 5.56 5.44 21.63
C THR A 761 4.71 5.90 20.45
N LEU A 762 3.62 6.64 20.69
CA LEU A 762 2.77 7.31 19.69
C LEU A 762 2.00 6.39 18.73
N ARG A 763 1.86 5.10 19.06
CA ARG A 763 1.04 4.17 18.26
C ARG A 763 -0.42 4.22 18.74
N GLY A 764 -1.35 4.00 17.83
CA GLY A 764 -2.79 3.99 18.08
C GLY A 764 -3.60 4.74 17.02
N HIS A 765 -4.92 4.73 17.20
CA HIS A 765 -5.88 5.26 16.22
C HIS A 765 -6.08 6.78 16.38
N LEU A 766 -5.27 7.55 15.65
CA LEU A 766 -5.36 9.01 15.56
C LEU A 766 -5.67 9.40 14.10
N PRO A 767 -6.76 10.13 13.80
CA PRO A 767 -7.70 10.82 14.72
C PRO A 767 -8.91 10.00 15.20
N GLN A 768 -9.06 8.72 14.85
CA GLN A 768 -10.35 8.05 14.97
C GLN A 768 -10.89 7.91 16.39
N GLU A 769 -10.03 7.61 17.38
CA GLU A 769 -10.48 7.56 18.79
C GLU A 769 -10.91 8.94 19.30
N PRO A 770 -10.12 10.02 19.11
CA PRO A 770 -10.60 11.36 19.44
C PRO A 770 -11.91 11.76 18.77
N ASP A 771 -12.06 11.44 17.49
CA ASP A 771 -13.27 11.77 16.74
C ASP A 771 -14.50 11.04 17.28
N ALA A 772 -14.39 9.76 17.65
CA ALA A 772 -15.47 9.03 18.29
C ALA A 772 -15.90 9.67 19.62
N VAL A 773 -14.94 10.13 20.43
CA VAL A 773 -15.24 10.82 21.69
C VAL A 773 -15.95 12.16 21.43
N GLU A 774 -15.43 13.00 20.54
CA GLU A 774 -16.01 14.32 20.26
C GLU A 774 -17.39 14.22 19.59
N GLU A 775 -17.61 13.21 18.73
CA GLU A 775 -18.91 12.92 18.11
C GLU A 775 -19.96 12.50 19.15
N THR A 776 -19.55 11.87 20.26
CA THR A 776 -20.47 11.28 21.25
C THR A 776 -20.69 12.16 22.49
N ILE A 777 -19.59 12.67 23.05
CA ILE A 777 -19.54 13.44 24.29
C ILE A 777 -19.68 14.94 24.00
N GLY A 778 -19.23 15.38 22.82
CA GLY A 778 -19.24 16.77 22.37
C GLY A 778 -17.83 17.31 22.14
N ARG A 779 -17.74 18.38 21.35
CA ARG A 779 -16.46 19.00 20.97
C ARG A 779 -15.71 19.58 22.17
N SER A 780 -14.40 19.36 22.17
CA SER A 780 -13.45 20.00 23.09
C SER A 780 -13.01 21.38 22.56
N ASP A 781 -12.47 22.21 23.45
CA ASP A 781 -11.81 23.47 23.11
C ASP A 781 -10.41 23.26 22.50
N GLY A 782 -9.85 22.06 22.68
CA GLY A 782 -8.58 21.65 22.11
C GLY A 782 -8.09 20.30 22.63
N TRP A 783 -7.11 19.75 21.95
CA TRP A 783 -6.50 18.47 22.32
C TRP A 783 -5.24 18.70 23.15
N ILE A 784 -5.09 17.97 24.26
CA ILE A 784 -3.83 17.87 25.00
C ILE A 784 -3.09 16.62 24.55
N LEU A 785 -1.86 16.79 24.04
CA LEU A 785 -0.98 15.70 23.66
C LEU A 785 0.19 15.60 24.66
N ALA A 786 0.17 14.57 25.51
CA ALA A 786 1.11 14.40 26.61
C ALA A 786 1.62 12.94 26.72
N PRO A 787 2.47 12.45 25.79
CA PRO A 787 2.92 11.05 25.73
C PRO A 787 3.98 10.66 26.77
N PHE A 788 4.37 11.58 27.66
CA PHE A 788 5.44 11.38 28.65
C PHE A 788 5.21 10.16 29.56
N PHE A 789 6.28 9.39 29.80
CA PHE A 789 6.26 8.25 30.70
C PHE A 789 7.68 7.93 31.22
N PHE A 790 7.97 8.39 32.45
CA PHE A 790 9.31 8.35 33.04
C PHE A 790 9.86 6.94 33.24
N GLN A 791 9.08 6.02 33.83
CA GLN A 791 9.49 4.64 34.10
C GLN A 791 9.74 3.85 32.80
N GLY A 792 9.06 4.24 31.71
CA GLY A 792 9.33 3.74 30.37
C GLY A 792 10.51 4.45 29.69
N GLY A 793 11.09 5.49 30.27
CA GLY A 793 12.14 6.28 29.64
C GLY A 793 11.63 7.09 28.43
N ARG A 794 10.38 7.55 28.45
CA ARG A 794 9.79 8.41 27.40
C ARG A 794 9.81 9.86 27.85
N TYR A 795 10.44 10.71 27.04
CA TYR A 795 10.67 12.12 27.33
C TYR A 795 10.11 12.99 26.20
N THR A 796 9.61 14.18 26.51
CA THR A 796 9.24 15.17 25.49
C THR A 796 9.99 16.47 25.80
N ILE A 797 10.91 16.86 24.90
CA ILE A 797 11.77 18.03 25.04
C ILE A 797 11.73 18.77 23.70
N ASP A 798 11.49 20.08 23.74
CA ASP A 798 11.35 20.94 22.56
C ASP A 798 10.35 20.40 21.52
N ASP A 799 9.23 19.88 22.03
CA ASP A 799 8.15 19.19 21.31
C ASP A 799 8.58 17.90 20.60
N VAL A 800 9.82 17.46 20.75
CA VAL A 800 10.31 16.19 20.22
C VAL A 800 10.16 15.11 21.27
N HIS A 801 9.56 13.99 20.87
CA HIS A 801 9.39 12.84 21.75
C HIS A 801 10.55 11.84 21.58
N TYR A 802 11.09 11.38 22.70
CA TYR A 802 12.29 10.54 22.77
C TYR A 802 12.05 9.27 23.58
N ILE A 803 12.78 8.21 23.22
CA ILE A 803 12.92 6.99 24.01
C ILE A 803 14.36 6.88 24.50
N LYS A 804 14.53 6.63 25.80
CA LYS A 804 15.83 6.34 26.40
C LYS A 804 16.25 4.91 26.09
N GLU A 805 17.34 4.78 25.34
CA GLU A 805 18.07 3.54 25.11
C GLU A 805 19.46 3.67 25.74
N ASN A 806 19.69 2.97 26.86
CA ASN A 806 20.89 3.15 27.69
C ASN A 806 21.04 4.62 28.13
N ASP A 807 22.18 5.25 27.86
CA ASP A 807 22.45 6.66 28.19
C ASP A 807 22.12 7.65 27.05
N VAL A 808 21.32 7.22 26.07
CA VAL A 808 20.96 8.03 24.89
C VAL A 808 19.44 8.18 24.77
N LEU A 809 18.98 9.42 24.57
CA LEU A 809 17.64 9.76 24.12
C LEU A 809 17.59 9.69 22.60
N VAL A 810 16.86 8.71 22.09
CA VAL A 810 16.66 8.48 20.66
C VAL A 810 15.32 9.09 20.24
N PRO A 811 15.26 9.98 19.24
CA PRO A 811 13.98 10.47 18.71
C PRO A 811 13.08 9.30 18.35
N VAL A 812 11.82 9.36 18.76
CA VAL A 812 10.92 8.20 18.72
C VAL A 812 10.72 7.66 17.28
N ASN A 813 10.80 8.52 16.27
CA ASN A 813 10.74 8.15 14.85
C ASN A 813 11.94 7.32 14.34
N GLN A 814 13.07 7.35 15.05
CA GLN A 814 14.26 6.55 14.73
C GLN A 814 14.23 5.17 15.38
N THR A 815 13.19 4.86 16.15
CA THR A 815 13.05 3.59 16.85
C THR A 815 12.20 2.60 16.02
N PRO A 816 12.32 1.29 16.26
CA PRO A 816 11.49 0.29 15.57
C PRO A 816 9.98 0.51 15.75
N PHE A 817 9.54 1.22 16.80
CA PHE A 817 8.12 1.50 17.04
C PHE A 817 7.51 2.40 15.96
N ALA A 818 8.31 3.26 15.33
CA ALA A 818 7.87 4.12 14.23
C ALA A 818 7.69 3.35 12.91
N GLN A 819 8.29 2.15 12.81
CA GLN A 819 8.19 1.25 11.66
C GLN A 819 7.08 0.20 11.83
N ASP A 820 6.19 0.40 12.80
CA ASP A 820 5.05 -0.47 13.05
C ASP A 820 4.16 -0.57 11.80
N ALA A 821 3.80 -1.80 11.41
CA ALA A 821 3.10 -2.06 10.16
C ALA A 821 1.66 -1.51 10.14
N THR A 822 1.06 -1.29 11.32
CA THR A 822 -0.32 -0.80 11.46
C THR A 822 -0.33 0.66 11.89
N PHE A 823 0.54 1.07 12.82
CA PHE A 823 0.51 2.39 13.45
C PHE A 823 1.74 3.26 13.17
N GLY A 824 2.62 2.86 12.27
CA GLY A 824 3.89 3.52 11.96
C GLY A 824 3.78 5.00 11.60
N TYR A 825 4.85 5.75 11.82
CA TYR A 825 4.92 7.20 11.61
C TYR A 825 6.36 7.67 11.36
N GLN A 826 6.54 8.88 10.85
CA GLN A 826 7.84 9.41 10.42
C GLN A 826 8.37 10.53 11.32
N ASN A 827 7.51 11.21 12.07
CA ASN A 827 7.88 12.41 12.82
C ASN A 827 8.00 12.15 14.33
N ALA A 828 9.11 12.61 14.93
CA ALA A 828 9.28 12.64 16.39
C ALA A 828 8.86 13.98 17.01
N ASN A 829 8.86 15.07 16.23
CA ASN A 829 8.25 16.32 16.67
C ASN A 829 6.73 16.14 16.70
N LEU A 830 6.12 16.35 17.87
CA LEU A 830 4.72 16.03 18.12
C LEU A 830 3.75 16.89 17.30
N ARG A 831 4.14 18.11 16.90
CA ARG A 831 3.34 18.93 15.98
C ARG A 831 3.27 18.28 14.60
N GLN A 832 4.43 17.89 14.08
CA GLN A 832 4.52 17.23 12.77
C GLN A 832 3.87 15.84 12.80
N TYR A 833 4.00 15.10 13.90
CA TYR A 833 3.31 13.83 14.11
C TYR A 833 1.78 13.99 14.05
N VAL A 834 1.20 15.01 14.68
CA VAL A 834 -0.24 15.26 14.59
C VAL A 834 -0.65 15.64 13.16
N LYS A 835 0.13 16.47 12.46
CA LYS A 835 -0.14 16.80 11.04
C LYS A 835 -0.06 15.58 10.13
N GLU A 836 0.88 14.67 10.40
CA GLU A 836 1.05 13.41 9.71
C GLU A 836 -0.14 12.48 9.90
N LYS A 837 -0.62 12.34 11.14
CA LYS A 837 -1.75 11.46 11.48
C LYS A 837 -3.11 12.05 11.12
N CYS A 838 -3.21 13.38 11.06
CA CYS A 838 -4.44 14.12 10.80
C CYS A 838 -4.27 15.04 9.57
N PRO A 839 -3.99 14.50 8.37
CA PRO A 839 -3.64 15.30 7.20
C PRO A 839 -4.78 16.26 6.84
N GLY A 840 -4.44 17.55 6.69
CA GLY A 840 -5.37 18.61 6.32
C GLY A 840 -6.26 19.15 7.45
N ARG A 841 -6.18 18.61 8.68
CA ARG A 841 -7.01 19.08 9.81
C ARG A 841 -6.39 20.22 10.63
N PHE A 842 -5.06 20.22 10.77
CA PHE A 842 -4.33 21.17 11.60
C PHE A 842 -3.23 21.85 10.79
N ASP A 843 -3.04 23.14 11.02
CA ASP A 843 -1.96 23.95 10.47
C ASP A 843 -0.98 24.40 11.57
N ASP A 844 0.07 25.14 11.22
CA ASP A 844 1.09 25.55 12.19
C ASP A 844 0.55 26.52 13.26
N SER A 845 -0.56 27.22 12.98
CA SER A 845 -1.24 28.09 13.96
C SER A 845 -2.09 27.33 14.96
N SER A 846 -2.42 26.07 14.65
CA SER A 846 -3.21 25.19 15.51
C SER A 846 -2.43 24.69 16.73
N PHE A 847 -1.09 24.77 16.73
CA PHE A 847 -0.24 24.16 17.76
C PHE A 847 0.25 25.15 18.82
N VAL A 848 0.08 24.78 20.09
CA VAL A 848 0.58 25.52 21.24
C VAL A 848 1.52 24.62 22.04
N SER A 849 2.79 24.99 22.15
CA SER A 849 3.73 24.26 22.99
C SER A 849 3.67 24.75 24.42
N ILE A 850 3.49 23.84 25.37
CA ILE A 850 3.73 24.04 26.78
C ILE A 850 5.15 23.55 27.05
N THR A 851 6.10 24.47 27.12
CA THR A 851 7.53 24.16 27.21
C THR A 851 7.94 23.83 28.64
N LEU A 852 9.14 23.28 28.82
CA LEU A 852 9.68 23.01 30.15
C LEU A 852 9.94 24.30 30.93
N GLU A 853 10.22 25.42 30.28
CA GLU A 853 10.32 26.74 30.90
C GLU A 853 8.96 27.22 31.41
N ASP A 854 7.88 27.07 30.63
CA ASP A 854 6.54 27.43 31.09
C ASP A 854 6.19 26.66 32.37
N ILE A 855 6.48 25.36 32.37
CA ILE A 855 6.19 24.45 33.49
C ILE A 855 7.08 24.77 34.70
N ARG A 856 8.41 24.75 34.53
CA ARG A 856 9.36 24.81 35.64
C ARG A 856 9.57 26.22 36.20
N LEU A 857 9.52 27.26 35.36
CA LEU A 857 9.77 28.64 35.79
C LEU A 857 8.48 29.40 36.15
N SER A 858 7.40 29.18 35.39
CA SER A 858 6.14 29.90 35.61
C SER A 858 5.14 29.15 36.50
N GLY A 859 5.33 27.85 36.71
CA GLY A 859 4.50 27.02 37.57
C GLY A 859 3.04 26.88 37.08
N PRO A 860 2.13 26.38 37.94
CA PRO A 860 0.74 26.09 37.56
C PRO A 860 -0.01 27.30 36.98
N ALA A 861 0.12 28.48 37.58
CA ALA A 861 -0.54 29.69 37.13
C ALA A 861 -0.07 30.14 35.72
N GLY A 862 1.22 29.94 35.41
CA GLY A 862 1.77 30.21 34.07
C GLY A 862 1.20 29.27 33.01
N VAL A 863 1.14 27.97 33.33
CA VAL A 863 0.51 26.95 32.48
C VAL A 863 -0.97 27.29 32.24
N ALA A 864 -1.72 27.61 33.29
CA ALA A 864 -3.14 27.98 33.20
C ALA A 864 -3.35 29.18 32.28
N LYS A 865 -2.54 30.24 32.45
CA LYS A 865 -2.57 31.42 31.59
C LYS A 865 -2.32 31.07 30.12
N LYS A 866 -1.38 30.16 29.83
CA LYS A 866 -1.06 29.74 28.47
C LYS A 866 -2.20 28.94 27.84
N LEU A 867 -2.80 28.02 28.58
CA LEU A 867 -3.97 27.24 28.15
C LEU A 867 -5.19 28.12 27.86
N LEU A 868 -5.37 29.20 28.63
CA LEU A 868 -6.45 30.18 28.46
C LEU A 868 -6.17 31.22 27.37
N SER A 869 -4.94 31.34 26.87
CA SER A 869 -4.56 32.39 25.91
C SER A 869 -5.06 32.14 24.48
N VAL A 870 -5.51 30.92 24.17
CA VAL A 870 -5.88 30.50 22.82
C VAL A 870 -7.36 30.14 22.76
N ASN A 871 -8.14 30.88 21.97
CA ASN A 871 -9.58 30.67 21.79
C ASN A 871 -9.96 30.14 20.40
N GLN A 872 -9.02 29.56 19.65
CA GLN A 872 -9.30 29.04 18.31
C GLN A 872 -9.86 27.62 18.37
N PRO A 873 -10.90 27.29 17.58
CA PRO A 873 -11.34 25.90 17.43
C PRO A 873 -10.22 25.06 16.81
N ASN A 874 -10.13 23.78 17.20
CA ASN A 874 -9.11 22.83 16.74
C ASN A 874 -7.67 23.12 17.21
N SER A 875 -7.49 23.71 18.40
CA SER A 875 -6.15 23.87 18.98
C SER A 875 -5.58 22.55 19.49
N VAL A 876 -4.26 22.33 19.36
CA VAL A 876 -3.54 21.18 19.91
C VAL A 876 -2.40 21.67 20.79
N PHE A 877 -2.43 21.29 22.07
CA PHE A 877 -1.44 21.64 23.07
C PHE A 877 -0.42 20.51 23.22
N ILE A 878 0.84 20.79 22.91
CA ILE A 878 1.95 19.85 23.05
C ILE A 878 2.58 20.04 24.43
N VAL A 879 2.58 18.99 25.25
CA VAL A 879 3.11 19.04 26.62
C VAL A 879 4.50 18.45 26.67
N ASN A 880 5.48 19.28 27.05
CA ASN A 880 6.85 18.85 27.30
C ASN A 880 6.99 18.38 28.74
N ALA A 881 7.78 17.32 28.96
CA ALA A 881 8.04 16.79 30.28
C ALA A 881 9.31 15.91 30.24
N ALA A 882 10.15 16.09 31.26
CA ALA A 882 11.37 15.31 31.47
C ALA A 882 11.47 14.71 32.88
N ALA A 883 10.58 15.10 33.79
CA ALA A 883 10.41 14.56 35.14
C ALA A 883 8.91 14.40 35.47
N GLU A 884 8.58 13.57 36.46
CA GLU A 884 7.19 13.39 36.91
C GLU A 884 6.59 14.69 37.47
N SER A 885 7.42 15.49 38.16
CA SER A 885 7.08 16.81 38.69
C SER A 885 6.57 17.77 37.60
N ASP A 886 7.12 17.70 36.38
CA ASP A 886 6.67 18.52 35.24
C ASP A 886 5.20 18.25 34.91
N MET A 887 4.82 16.96 34.91
CA MET A 887 3.45 16.56 34.62
C MET A 887 2.49 16.98 35.73
N HIS A 888 2.92 16.93 37.00
CA HIS A 888 2.12 17.41 38.12
C HIS A 888 1.85 18.92 38.01
N VAL A 889 2.85 19.72 37.65
CA VAL A 889 2.69 21.16 37.47
C VAL A 889 1.78 21.47 36.29
N PHE A 890 1.95 20.76 35.16
CA PHE A 890 1.07 20.89 34.01
C PHE A 890 -0.40 20.61 34.39
N VAL A 891 -0.66 19.49 35.06
CA VAL A 891 -2.01 19.11 35.49
C VAL A 891 -2.61 20.13 36.47
N ALA A 892 -1.82 20.67 37.40
CA ALA A 892 -2.32 21.71 38.30
C ALA A 892 -2.79 22.96 37.54
N GLY A 893 -2.03 23.40 36.54
CA GLY A 893 -2.43 24.52 35.67
C GLY A 893 -3.61 24.19 34.74
N LEU A 894 -3.69 22.95 34.27
CA LEU A 894 -4.83 22.44 33.49
C LEU A 894 -6.13 22.53 34.30
N LEU A 895 -6.12 22.05 35.55
CA LEU A 895 -7.29 22.11 36.43
C LEU A 895 -7.72 23.56 36.73
N GLU A 896 -6.79 24.52 36.78
CA GLU A 896 -7.12 25.94 36.88
C GLU A 896 -7.79 26.48 35.60
N ALA A 897 -7.33 26.07 34.42
CA ALA A 897 -7.97 26.44 33.15
C ALA A 897 -9.37 25.81 32.99
N GLU A 898 -9.56 24.57 33.44
CA GLU A 898 -10.86 23.89 33.44
C GLU A 898 -11.85 24.54 34.41
N LYS A 899 -11.40 24.99 35.59
CA LYS A 899 -12.21 25.82 36.51
C LYS A 899 -12.67 27.13 35.88
N ALA A 900 -11.92 27.67 34.91
CA ALA A 900 -12.31 28.83 34.13
C ALA A 900 -13.25 28.50 32.95
N GLY A 901 -13.72 27.25 32.84
CA GLY A 901 -14.74 26.80 31.90
C GLY A 901 -14.22 26.14 30.62
N ARG A 902 -12.91 25.89 30.51
CA ARG A 902 -12.32 25.19 29.36
C ARG A 902 -12.54 23.69 29.45
N ARG A 903 -12.69 23.02 28.32
CA ARG A 903 -12.82 21.56 28.21
C ARG A 903 -11.84 21.04 27.18
N TYR A 904 -11.02 20.08 27.56
CA TYR A 904 -10.02 19.49 26.68
C TYR A 904 -10.28 18.01 26.43
N LEU A 905 -9.74 17.50 25.32
CA LEU A 905 -9.64 16.06 25.09
C LEU A 905 -8.18 15.64 25.18
N TYR A 906 -7.90 14.54 25.88
CA TYR A 906 -6.53 14.18 26.24
C TYR A 906 -6.08 12.93 25.48
N ARG A 907 -4.94 13.02 24.79
CA ARG A 907 -4.18 11.87 24.26
C ARG A 907 -2.86 11.77 25.00
N THR A 908 -2.71 10.75 25.85
CA THR A 908 -1.68 10.79 26.90
C THR A 908 -0.94 9.48 27.11
N GLY A 909 0.25 9.57 27.69
CA GLY A 909 0.97 8.46 28.32
C GLY A 909 0.58 8.31 29.80
N ALA A 910 1.17 7.34 30.50
CA ALA A 910 0.75 6.95 31.85
C ALA A 910 0.92 8.05 32.91
N ALA A 911 1.94 8.91 32.80
CA ALA A 911 2.25 9.91 33.83
C ALA A 911 1.16 10.98 33.98
N PHE A 912 0.43 11.30 32.90
CA PHE A 912 -0.68 12.25 32.96
C PHE A 912 -1.81 11.72 33.85
N VAL A 913 -2.17 10.45 33.66
CA VAL A 913 -3.32 9.83 34.35
C VAL A 913 -3.09 9.79 35.86
N SER A 914 -1.93 9.32 36.31
CA SER A 914 -1.60 9.30 37.75
C SER A 914 -1.57 10.72 38.34
N SER A 915 -1.03 11.70 37.60
CA SER A 915 -1.02 13.10 38.01
C SER A 915 -2.44 13.66 38.15
N ARG A 916 -3.32 13.46 37.16
CA ARG A 916 -4.72 13.94 37.16
C ARG A 916 -5.61 13.30 38.22
N LEU A 917 -5.25 12.10 38.66
CA LEU A 917 -5.90 11.38 39.77
C LEU A 917 -5.27 11.69 41.15
N GLY A 918 -4.20 12.48 41.20
CA GLY A 918 -3.47 12.77 42.44
C GLY A 918 -2.84 11.53 43.07
N ILE A 919 -2.41 10.57 42.25
CA ILE A 919 -1.76 9.32 42.68
C ILE A 919 -0.25 9.55 42.78
N ARG A 920 0.33 9.20 43.93
CA ARG A 920 1.77 9.29 44.18
C ARG A 920 2.41 7.93 43.88
N GLY A 921 3.57 7.92 43.23
CA GLY A 921 4.29 6.68 42.98
C GLY A 921 4.65 5.93 44.27
N ILE A 922 4.50 4.60 44.24
CA ILE A 922 4.92 3.68 45.31
C ILE A 922 6.00 2.73 44.79
N SER A 923 6.78 2.14 45.70
CA SER A 923 7.73 1.08 45.34
C SER A 923 7.01 -0.16 44.80
N PRO A 924 7.65 -0.96 43.92
CA PRO A 924 7.09 -2.22 43.48
C PRO A 924 6.77 -3.16 44.65
N LEU A 925 5.63 -3.85 44.55
CA LEU A 925 5.10 -4.73 45.59
C LEU A 925 5.70 -6.14 45.50
N THR A 926 5.99 -6.71 46.67
CA THR A 926 6.41 -8.10 46.85
C THR A 926 5.22 -9.00 47.19
N LEU A 927 5.37 -10.32 47.11
CA LEU A 927 4.32 -11.25 47.59
C LEU A 927 4.00 -11.07 49.08
N GLN A 928 4.98 -10.65 49.89
CA GLN A 928 4.79 -10.37 51.31
C GLN A 928 3.85 -9.17 51.51
N ASP A 929 4.01 -8.11 50.72
CA ASP A 929 3.12 -6.93 50.75
C ASP A 929 1.68 -7.30 50.37
N LEU A 930 1.50 -8.36 49.57
CA LEU A 930 0.19 -8.91 49.19
C LEU A 930 -0.39 -9.88 50.24
N GLY A 931 0.32 -10.13 51.35
CA GLY A 931 -0.09 -11.07 52.39
C GLY A 931 0.06 -12.54 52.01
N ILE A 932 0.88 -12.87 51.00
CA ILE A 932 1.13 -14.24 50.54
C ILE A 932 2.44 -14.74 51.17
N SER A 933 2.36 -15.69 52.10
CA SER A 933 3.52 -16.26 52.81
C SER A 933 4.23 -17.32 51.98
N SER A 934 5.57 -17.27 51.96
CA SER A 934 6.44 -18.23 51.27
C SER A 934 6.63 -19.57 52.01
N ASN A 935 6.17 -19.67 53.26
CA ASN A 935 6.61 -20.75 54.18
C ASN A 935 5.59 -21.89 54.37
N SER A 936 4.55 -21.98 53.55
CA SER A 936 3.60 -23.12 53.58
C SER A 936 4.04 -24.23 52.62
N THR A 937 4.34 -25.40 53.17
CA THR A 937 4.53 -26.64 52.40
C THR A 937 3.24 -26.97 51.64
N GLY A 938 3.32 -27.16 50.32
CA GLY A 938 2.16 -27.44 49.46
C GLY A 938 1.52 -26.21 48.81
N THR A 939 2.22 -25.06 48.77
CA THR A 939 1.76 -23.87 48.04
C THR A 939 1.94 -24.08 46.52
N PRO A 940 0.92 -23.81 45.68
CA PRO A 940 1.04 -23.94 44.23
C PRO A 940 2.14 -23.06 43.63
N GLY A 941 2.64 -23.44 42.45
CA GLY A 941 3.58 -22.65 41.64
C GLY A 941 2.92 -21.42 41.00
N GLY A 942 3.75 -20.55 40.43
CA GLY A 942 3.32 -19.42 39.59
C GLY A 942 3.21 -19.80 38.11
N LEU A 943 2.43 -19.03 37.36
CA LEU A 943 2.25 -19.21 35.91
C LEU A 943 2.74 -17.97 35.15
N ILE A 944 3.61 -18.16 34.18
CA ILE A 944 4.09 -17.12 33.26
C ILE A 944 3.61 -17.49 31.85
N ILE A 945 2.93 -16.56 31.17
CA ILE A 945 2.46 -16.75 29.79
C ILE A 945 3.02 -15.67 28.86
N ALA A 946 3.56 -16.09 27.70
CA ALA A 946 4.13 -15.17 26.71
C ALA A 946 3.78 -15.58 25.26
N GLY A 947 2.89 -14.82 24.63
CA GLY A 947 2.44 -15.06 23.26
C GLY A 947 3.14 -14.24 22.18
N SER A 948 3.59 -13.03 22.51
CA SER A 948 4.06 -12.06 21.51
C SER A 948 5.52 -12.29 21.09
N TYR A 949 5.84 -12.03 19.81
CA TYR A 949 7.22 -11.97 19.32
C TYR A 949 7.73 -10.52 19.34
N VAL A 950 8.34 -10.12 20.46
CA VAL A 950 9.01 -8.82 20.62
C VAL A 950 10.47 -9.08 21.02
N PRO A 951 11.48 -8.45 20.39
CA PRO A 951 12.89 -8.70 20.68
C PRO A 951 13.23 -8.63 22.17
N LYS A 952 12.69 -7.62 22.87
CA LYS A 952 12.86 -7.45 24.32
C LYS A 952 12.24 -8.59 25.14
N THR A 953 11.03 -9.02 24.77
CA THR A 953 10.39 -10.20 25.38
C THR A 953 11.24 -11.46 25.18
N THR A 954 11.76 -11.68 23.98
CA THR A 954 12.64 -12.83 23.68
C THR A 954 13.91 -12.80 24.54
N ALA A 955 14.54 -11.62 24.70
CA ALA A 955 15.71 -11.46 25.56
C ALA A 955 15.41 -11.77 27.04
N GLN A 956 14.30 -11.23 27.58
CA GLN A 956 13.87 -11.48 28.96
C GLN A 956 13.52 -12.96 29.21
N LEU A 957 12.83 -13.62 28.28
CA LEU A 957 12.51 -15.05 28.38
C LEU A 957 13.77 -15.92 28.33
N LYS A 958 14.76 -15.56 27.51
CA LYS A 958 16.05 -16.25 27.45
C LYS A 958 16.76 -16.21 28.80
N VAL A 959 16.90 -15.01 29.39
CA VAL A 959 17.53 -14.83 30.70
C VAL A 959 16.78 -15.62 31.79
N LEU A 960 15.44 -15.57 31.79
CA LEU A 960 14.63 -16.32 32.75
C LEU A 960 14.91 -17.83 32.67
N ARG A 961 14.89 -18.41 31.46
CA ARG A 961 15.12 -19.84 31.23
C ARG A 961 16.53 -20.27 31.64
N GLU A 962 17.54 -19.51 31.23
CA GLU A 962 18.94 -19.82 31.53
C GLU A 962 19.24 -19.77 33.03
N LYS A 963 18.65 -18.81 33.75
CA LYS A 963 18.94 -18.59 35.18
C LYS A 963 18.11 -19.47 36.11
N ARG A 964 16.86 -19.75 35.76
CA ARG A 964 15.98 -20.61 36.58
C ARG A 964 16.22 -22.10 36.38
N GLY A 965 16.72 -22.53 35.22
CA GLY A 965 17.05 -23.93 34.94
C GLY A 965 15.92 -24.88 35.35
N ASP A 966 16.26 -25.92 36.11
CA ASP A 966 15.33 -26.96 36.55
C ASP A 966 14.22 -26.48 37.50
N LYS A 967 14.36 -25.27 38.08
CA LYS A 967 13.34 -24.65 38.95
C LYS A 967 12.17 -24.02 38.16
N LEU A 968 12.22 -24.03 36.83
CA LEU A 968 11.16 -23.53 35.95
C LEU A 968 10.75 -24.63 34.98
N SER A 969 9.47 -24.97 34.94
CA SER A 969 8.94 -25.83 33.89
C SER A 969 8.67 -24.98 32.65
N VAL A 970 9.08 -25.44 31.47
CA VAL A 970 8.96 -24.67 30.23
C VAL A 970 8.17 -25.46 29.21
N ILE A 971 6.98 -24.97 28.88
CA ILE A 971 6.09 -25.55 27.89
C ILE A 971 6.08 -24.63 26.68
N GLU A 972 6.57 -25.12 25.54
CA GLU A 972 6.58 -24.38 24.29
C GLU A 972 5.40 -24.80 23.39
N LEU A 973 4.58 -23.84 22.99
CA LEU A 973 3.51 -24.04 22.02
C LEU A 973 4.02 -23.68 20.62
N ASP A 974 4.16 -24.66 19.73
CA ASP A 974 4.62 -24.39 18.36
C ASP A 974 3.55 -23.63 17.56
N VAL A 975 3.84 -22.38 17.20
CA VAL A 975 2.94 -21.55 16.39
C VAL A 975 2.61 -22.23 15.07
N ALA A 976 3.56 -22.88 14.41
CA ALA A 976 3.29 -23.54 13.12
C ALA A 976 2.26 -24.66 13.26
N GLU A 977 2.34 -25.45 14.34
CA GLU A 977 1.37 -26.52 14.63
C GLU A 977 0.01 -25.97 15.06
N LEU A 978 -0.01 -24.89 15.86
CA LEU A 978 -1.25 -24.21 16.25
C LEU A 978 -2.04 -23.65 15.05
N LEU A 979 -1.34 -23.28 13.97
CA LEU A 979 -1.94 -22.72 12.75
C LEU A 979 -2.44 -23.78 11.74
N LYS A 980 -2.14 -25.09 11.92
CA LYS A 980 -2.48 -26.13 10.94
C LYS A 980 -3.97 -26.46 10.90
N GLU A 981 -4.49 -27.01 11.99
CA GLU A 981 -5.87 -27.49 12.09
C GLU A 981 -6.44 -27.22 13.49
N PRO A 982 -7.72 -26.83 13.62
CA PRO A 982 -8.33 -26.50 14.92
C PRO A 982 -8.25 -27.62 15.97
N MET A 983 -8.45 -28.88 15.56
CA MET A 983 -8.39 -30.04 16.46
C MET A 983 -6.97 -30.28 17.01
N THR A 984 -5.96 -30.04 16.18
CA THR A 984 -4.55 -30.14 16.58
C THR A 984 -4.20 -29.06 17.59
N ALA A 985 -4.63 -27.82 17.34
CA ALA A 985 -4.43 -26.72 18.28
C ALA A 985 -5.09 -27.00 19.63
N GLU A 986 -6.33 -27.51 19.65
CA GLU A 986 -7.02 -27.86 20.89
C GLU A 986 -6.30 -28.98 21.67
N SER A 987 -5.82 -30.00 20.98
CA SER A 987 -5.06 -31.10 21.60
C SER A 987 -3.73 -30.62 22.22
N ILE A 988 -3.00 -29.75 21.51
CA ILE A 988 -1.76 -29.12 22.02
C ILE A 988 -2.05 -28.31 23.28
N VAL A 989 -3.08 -27.46 23.23
CA VAL A 989 -3.50 -26.62 24.35
C VAL A 989 -3.96 -27.45 25.55
N GLN A 990 -4.72 -28.53 25.32
CA GLN A 990 -5.18 -29.43 26.38
C GLN A 990 -4.02 -30.13 27.07
N THR A 991 -3.04 -30.61 26.30
CA THR A 991 -1.84 -31.26 26.83
C THR A 991 -1.02 -30.29 27.67
N ALA A 992 -0.75 -29.10 27.12
CA ALA A 992 -0.01 -28.04 27.80
C ALA A 992 -0.69 -27.57 29.10
N ALA A 993 -2.02 -27.42 29.10
CA ALA A 993 -2.77 -27.03 30.30
C ALA A 993 -2.75 -28.12 31.39
N SER A 994 -2.77 -29.40 30.99
CA SER A 994 -2.70 -30.53 31.92
C SER A 994 -1.31 -30.62 32.58
N GLU A 995 -0.25 -30.47 31.78
CA GLU A 995 1.13 -30.43 32.26
C GLU A 995 1.37 -29.22 33.18
N ALA A 996 0.93 -28.03 32.77
CA ALA A 996 1.01 -26.83 33.59
C ALA A 996 0.27 -26.99 34.92
N SER A 997 -0.95 -27.54 34.90
CA SER A 997 -1.73 -27.78 36.13
C SER A 997 -1.03 -28.74 37.08
N ASN A 998 -0.43 -29.82 36.55
CA ASN A 998 0.32 -30.77 37.35
C ASN A 998 1.55 -30.12 38.02
N ASP A 999 2.35 -29.38 37.26
CA ASP A 999 3.57 -28.76 37.79
C ASP A 999 3.26 -27.66 38.80
N ILE A 1000 2.23 -26.85 38.53
CA ILE A 1000 1.74 -25.84 39.46
C ILE A 1000 1.25 -26.50 40.76
N ALA A 1001 0.53 -27.62 40.71
CA ALA A 1001 0.09 -28.34 41.91
C ALA A 1001 1.25 -28.82 42.79
N HIS A 1002 2.39 -29.16 42.18
CA HIS A 1002 3.61 -29.58 42.87
C HIS A 1002 4.51 -28.41 43.30
N GLY A 1003 4.02 -27.17 43.20
CA GLY A 1003 4.74 -25.98 43.66
C GLY A 1003 5.79 -25.45 42.66
N LYS A 1004 5.89 -26.01 41.46
CA LYS A 1004 6.87 -25.60 40.44
C LYS A 1004 6.29 -24.47 39.58
N ASP A 1005 7.09 -23.42 39.37
CA ASP A 1005 6.69 -22.33 38.47
C ASP A 1005 6.74 -22.79 37.01
N VAL A 1006 5.74 -22.38 36.22
CA VAL A 1006 5.57 -22.81 34.83
C VAL A 1006 5.63 -21.61 33.89
N LEU A 1007 6.47 -21.68 32.88
CA LEU A 1007 6.49 -20.78 31.73
C LEU A 1007 5.82 -21.48 30.54
N VAL A 1008 4.70 -20.93 30.08
CA VAL A 1008 4.11 -21.27 28.79
C VAL A 1008 4.45 -20.17 27.79
N MET A 1009 5.14 -20.52 26.71
CA MET A 1009 5.49 -19.57 25.66
C MET A 1009 5.24 -20.14 24.28
N THR A 1010 4.96 -19.29 23.29
CA THR A 1010 4.92 -19.77 21.90
C THR A 1010 6.32 -19.94 21.30
N SER A 1011 6.47 -20.69 20.22
CA SER A 1011 7.76 -20.85 19.53
C SER A 1011 8.34 -19.50 19.09
N ARG A 1012 9.68 -19.37 19.12
CA ARG A 1012 10.39 -18.11 18.84
C ARG A 1012 10.79 -17.95 17.36
N SER A 1013 10.15 -18.68 16.47
CA SER A 1013 10.25 -18.46 15.02
C SER A 1013 9.20 -17.43 14.63
N LEU A 1014 9.62 -16.30 14.06
CA LEU A 1014 8.68 -15.27 13.64
C LEU A 1014 7.92 -15.73 12.39
N ILE A 1015 6.69 -16.21 12.60
CA ILE A 1015 5.75 -16.54 11.54
C ILE A 1015 4.99 -15.28 11.17
N LYS A 1016 5.27 -14.72 10.00
CA LYS A 1016 4.56 -13.55 9.46
C LYS A 1016 3.53 -14.01 8.45
N GLY A 1017 2.37 -13.36 8.47
CA GLY A 1017 1.42 -13.46 7.39
C GLY A 1017 1.95 -12.77 6.12
N SER A 1018 1.26 -12.97 4.99
CA SER A 1018 1.58 -12.30 3.72
C SER A 1018 1.31 -10.79 3.76
N ASP A 1019 0.59 -10.31 4.76
CA ASP A 1019 0.21 -8.92 4.98
C ASP A 1019 -0.03 -8.62 6.48
N ALA A 1020 -0.40 -7.39 6.81
CA ALA A 1020 -0.69 -6.96 8.18
C ALA A 1020 -1.93 -7.66 8.77
N SER A 1021 -2.96 -7.93 7.96
CA SER A 1021 -4.20 -8.58 8.42
C SER A 1021 -3.93 -10.04 8.81
N SER A 1022 -3.27 -10.80 7.95
CA SER A 1022 -2.85 -12.18 8.22
C SER A 1022 -1.86 -12.27 9.38
N SER A 1023 -1.01 -11.27 9.58
CA SER A 1023 -0.14 -11.19 10.77
C SER A 1023 -0.94 -10.91 12.06
N LEU A 1024 -1.99 -10.08 11.98
CA LEU A 1024 -2.96 -9.87 13.07
C LEU A 1024 -3.77 -11.14 13.36
N ASP A 1025 -4.19 -11.87 12.33
CA ASP A 1025 -4.95 -13.12 12.45
C ASP A 1025 -4.10 -14.21 13.14
N ILE A 1026 -2.82 -14.34 12.79
CA ILE A 1026 -1.87 -15.23 13.48
C ILE A 1026 -1.77 -14.83 14.96
N GLY A 1027 -1.63 -13.52 15.24
CA GLY A 1027 -1.61 -13.00 16.60
C GLY A 1027 -2.88 -13.32 17.39
N SER A 1028 -4.05 -13.23 16.75
CA SER A 1028 -5.36 -13.55 17.31
C SER A 1028 -5.51 -15.05 17.61
N GLN A 1029 -5.07 -15.94 16.70
CA GLN A 1029 -5.08 -17.38 16.94
C GLN A 1029 -4.16 -17.78 18.10
N VAL A 1030 -2.97 -17.18 18.18
CA VAL A 1030 -2.04 -17.38 19.31
C VAL A 1030 -2.67 -16.89 20.62
N ALA A 1031 -3.29 -15.72 20.63
CA ALA A 1031 -3.98 -15.19 21.81
C ALA A 1031 -5.12 -16.12 22.24
N LYS A 1032 -5.93 -16.62 21.30
CA LYS A 1032 -7.01 -17.58 21.55
C LYS A 1032 -6.49 -18.88 22.18
N ALA A 1033 -5.38 -19.43 21.68
CA ALA A 1033 -4.77 -20.63 22.25
C ALA A 1033 -4.32 -20.42 23.71
N LEU A 1034 -3.71 -19.27 24.02
CA LEU A 1034 -3.30 -18.94 25.38
C LEU A 1034 -4.48 -18.68 26.32
N VAL A 1035 -5.57 -18.08 25.82
CA VAL A 1035 -6.83 -17.95 26.56
C VAL A 1035 -7.39 -19.33 26.91
N GLN A 1036 -7.51 -20.22 25.92
CA GLN A 1036 -8.00 -21.58 26.14
C GLN A 1036 -7.13 -22.36 27.12
N LEU A 1037 -5.81 -22.17 27.07
CA LEU A 1037 -4.89 -22.75 28.05
C LEU A 1037 -5.22 -22.28 29.45
N LEU A 1038 -5.39 -20.97 29.65
CA LEU A 1038 -5.69 -20.39 30.96
C LEU A 1038 -7.07 -20.84 31.51
N GLU A 1039 -8.06 -21.00 30.62
CA GLU A 1039 -9.36 -21.57 30.97
C GLU A 1039 -9.30 -23.04 31.40
N LYS A 1040 -8.31 -23.80 30.90
CA LYS A 1040 -8.11 -25.22 31.18
C LYS A 1040 -7.14 -25.48 32.34
N VAL A 1041 -6.36 -24.49 32.80
CA VAL A 1041 -5.54 -24.63 34.01
C VAL A 1041 -6.47 -24.64 35.22
N GLU A 1042 -6.64 -25.79 35.87
CA GLU A 1042 -7.60 -25.98 36.96
C GLU A 1042 -7.05 -25.52 38.31
N VAL A 1043 -5.75 -25.66 38.51
CA VAL A 1043 -5.08 -25.33 39.77
C VAL A 1043 -4.85 -23.82 39.82
N ARG A 1044 -5.30 -23.18 40.91
CA ARG A 1044 -5.05 -21.75 41.14
C ARG A 1044 -3.54 -21.48 41.29
N PRO A 1045 -2.90 -20.74 40.37
CA PRO A 1045 -1.50 -20.38 40.52
C PRO A 1045 -1.30 -19.40 41.68
N ARG A 1046 -0.09 -19.36 42.26
CA ARG A 1046 0.28 -18.38 43.29
C ARG A 1046 0.28 -16.95 42.75
N TYR A 1047 0.69 -16.79 41.49
CA TYR A 1047 0.64 -15.55 40.73
C TYR A 1047 0.56 -15.89 39.24
N ILE A 1048 0.09 -14.93 38.44
CA ILE A 1048 0.08 -15.03 36.98
C ILE A 1048 0.81 -13.82 36.39
N ILE A 1049 1.79 -14.07 35.53
CA ILE A 1049 2.46 -13.03 34.73
C ILE A 1049 2.08 -13.22 33.27
N ALA A 1050 1.36 -12.27 32.69
CA ALA A 1050 1.11 -12.24 31.26
C ALA A 1050 2.02 -11.22 30.59
N LYS A 1051 2.73 -11.63 29.54
CA LYS A 1051 3.69 -10.78 28.85
C LYS A 1051 3.28 -10.44 27.42
N GLY A 1052 3.18 -9.13 27.16
CA GLY A 1052 2.73 -8.55 25.89
C GLY A 1052 1.34 -7.92 26.02
N GLY A 1053 1.06 -6.86 25.26
CA GLY A 1053 -0.19 -6.10 25.35
C GLY A 1053 -1.42 -6.97 25.09
N ILE A 1054 -1.56 -7.53 23.88
CA ILE A 1054 -2.71 -8.37 23.52
C ILE A 1054 -2.82 -9.60 24.43
N THR A 1055 -1.71 -10.29 24.69
CA THR A 1055 -1.67 -11.46 25.58
C THR A 1055 -2.18 -11.13 26.98
N SER A 1056 -1.81 -9.98 27.54
CA SER A 1056 -2.29 -9.59 28.87
C SER A 1056 -3.77 -9.21 28.85
N SER A 1057 -4.21 -8.50 27.81
CA SER A 1057 -5.61 -8.06 27.71
C SER A 1057 -6.55 -9.26 27.66
N ASP A 1058 -6.26 -10.20 26.75
CA ASP A 1058 -7.09 -11.38 26.53
C ASP A 1058 -6.99 -12.36 27.71
N ALA A 1059 -5.83 -12.48 28.34
CA ALA A 1059 -5.70 -13.28 29.56
C ALA A 1059 -6.56 -12.72 30.70
N ALA A 1060 -6.59 -11.40 30.92
CA ALA A 1060 -7.43 -10.80 31.97
C ALA A 1060 -8.93 -10.90 31.66
N SER A 1061 -9.33 -10.43 30.47
CA SER A 1061 -10.73 -10.28 30.08
C SER A 1061 -11.42 -11.59 29.70
N LYS A 1062 -10.74 -12.47 28.95
CA LYS A 1062 -11.32 -13.72 28.42
C LYS A 1062 -10.89 -14.94 29.22
N GLY A 1063 -9.60 -15.07 29.51
CA GLY A 1063 -9.06 -16.24 30.22
C GLY A 1063 -9.42 -16.26 31.71
N LEU A 1064 -9.18 -15.15 32.41
CA LEU A 1064 -9.52 -14.98 33.82
C LEU A 1064 -10.94 -14.45 34.04
N ARG A 1065 -11.59 -13.91 32.99
CA ARG A 1065 -12.97 -13.39 33.06
C ARG A 1065 -13.14 -12.31 34.12
N MET A 1066 -12.10 -11.50 34.34
CA MET A 1066 -12.16 -10.35 35.25
C MET A 1066 -13.09 -9.32 34.63
N ARG A 1067 -14.22 -8.97 35.27
CA ARG A 1067 -15.05 -7.84 34.83
C ARG A 1067 -14.52 -6.53 35.40
N ARG A 1068 -14.14 -6.56 36.68
CA ARG A 1068 -13.49 -5.45 37.40
C ARG A 1068 -12.29 -5.94 38.20
N ALA A 1069 -11.13 -5.35 37.96
CA ALA A 1069 -9.92 -5.62 38.74
C ALA A 1069 -9.41 -4.36 39.44
N ARG A 1070 -8.82 -4.52 40.61
CA ARG A 1070 -8.15 -3.46 41.34
C ARG A 1070 -6.69 -3.39 40.91
N ILE A 1071 -6.20 -2.21 40.56
CA ILE A 1071 -4.77 -1.97 40.35
C ILE A 1071 -4.13 -1.78 41.73
N LEU A 1072 -3.28 -2.72 42.14
CA LEU A 1072 -2.64 -2.68 43.46
C LEU A 1072 -1.37 -1.82 43.45
N GLY A 1073 -0.74 -1.68 42.29
CA GLY A 1073 0.54 -1.01 42.13
C GLY A 1073 1.33 -1.66 41.01
N GLN A 1074 2.62 -1.87 41.23
CA GLN A 1074 3.54 -2.41 40.23
C GLN A 1074 4.31 -3.61 40.78
N ALA A 1075 4.59 -4.62 39.95
CA ALA A 1075 5.48 -5.73 40.30
C ALA A 1075 6.96 -5.39 40.03
N ALA A 1076 7.21 -4.46 39.11
CA ALA A 1076 8.49 -3.83 38.83
C ALA A 1076 8.21 -2.44 38.23
N PRO A 1077 9.18 -1.50 38.18
CA PRO A 1077 8.95 -0.17 37.60
C PRO A 1077 8.35 -0.25 36.19
N GLY A 1078 7.13 0.28 36.02
CA GLY A 1078 6.37 0.25 34.77
C GLY A 1078 5.72 -1.10 34.42
N VAL A 1079 5.58 -2.01 35.38
CA VAL A 1079 4.94 -3.34 35.23
C VAL A 1079 3.74 -3.43 36.18
N PRO A 1080 2.51 -3.13 35.71
CA PRO A 1080 1.32 -3.10 36.56
C PRO A 1080 0.95 -4.44 37.22
N LEU A 1081 0.35 -4.34 38.40
CA LEU A 1081 -0.17 -5.46 39.17
C LEU A 1081 -1.66 -5.26 39.49
N TRP A 1082 -2.48 -6.22 39.07
CA TRP A 1082 -3.92 -6.24 39.29
C TRP A 1082 -4.32 -7.38 40.23
N ARG A 1083 -5.51 -7.25 40.82
CA ARG A 1083 -6.21 -8.34 41.51
C ARG A 1083 -7.70 -8.21 41.27
N CYS A 1084 -8.36 -9.31 40.90
CA CYS A 1084 -9.81 -9.38 40.79
C CYS A 1084 -10.35 -10.29 41.89
N ASP A 1085 -11.16 -9.72 42.78
CA ASP A 1085 -11.78 -10.44 43.89
C ASP A 1085 -13.25 -10.79 43.58
N GLU A 1086 -13.74 -10.58 42.36
CA GLU A 1086 -15.11 -10.96 41.95
C GLU A 1086 -15.23 -12.48 41.77
N GLU A 1087 -16.36 -13.06 42.17
CA GLU A 1087 -16.63 -14.51 42.04
C GLU A 1087 -16.66 -14.99 40.58
N THR A 1088 -16.96 -14.07 39.65
CA THR A 1088 -16.95 -14.35 38.21
C THR A 1088 -15.54 -14.57 37.66
N SER A 1089 -14.49 -14.14 38.38
CA SER A 1089 -13.10 -14.28 37.95
C SER A 1089 -12.60 -15.70 38.22
N ARG A 1090 -12.06 -16.33 37.17
CA ARG A 1090 -11.26 -17.53 37.32
C ARG A 1090 -10.03 -17.20 38.17
N HIS A 1091 -9.68 -18.11 39.07
CA HIS A 1091 -8.59 -17.93 40.03
C HIS A 1091 -8.74 -16.65 40.88
N GLN A 1092 -9.97 -16.33 41.31
CA GLN A 1092 -10.33 -15.20 42.17
C GLN A 1092 -9.26 -14.87 43.20
N GLY A 1093 -8.83 -13.60 43.25
CA GLY A 1093 -7.83 -13.07 44.17
C GLY A 1093 -6.38 -13.42 43.80
N VAL A 1094 -6.11 -14.05 42.65
CA VAL A 1094 -4.73 -14.26 42.19
C VAL A 1094 -4.07 -12.93 41.81
N PRO A 1095 -2.84 -12.65 42.28
CA PRO A 1095 -2.04 -11.54 41.77
C PRO A 1095 -1.78 -11.71 40.26
N TYR A 1096 -2.20 -10.71 39.48
CA TYR A 1096 -2.08 -10.71 38.03
C TYR A 1096 -1.17 -9.59 37.55
N VAL A 1097 0.00 -9.96 37.05
CA VAL A 1097 1.01 -9.02 36.55
C VAL A 1097 0.81 -8.82 35.06
N VAL A 1098 0.52 -7.57 34.67
CA VAL A 1098 0.49 -7.14 33.27
C VAL A 1098 1.89 -6.71 32.90
N PHE A 1099 2.61 -7.54 32.13
CA PHE A 1099 4.00 -7.28 31.78
C PHE A 1099 4.10 -6.71 30.36
N PRO A 1100 4.42 -5.40 30.17
CA PRO A 1100 4.54 -4.81 28.85
C PRO A 1100 5.63 -5.45 27.99
N GLY A 1101 5.46 -5.43 26.67
CA GLY A 1101 6.43 -6.04 25.74
C GLY A 1101 7.78 -5.33 25.67
N ASN A 1102 7.83 -4.03 25.99
CA ASN A 1102 8.98 -3.14 25.76
C ASN A 1102 9.45 -2.37 27.02
N VAL A 1103 9.11 -2.84 28.21
CA VAL A 1103 9.49 -2.24 29.50
C VAL A 1103 10.42 -3.17 30.29
N GLY A 1104 11.33 -2.57 31.07
CA GLY A 1104 12.29 -3.26 31.92
C GLY A 1104 13.65 -3.52 31.25
N THR A 1105 14.60 -4.03 32.03
CA THR A 1105 15.89 -4.55 31.56
C THR A 1105 15.73 -5.99 31.07
N ASP A 1106 16.79 -6.61 30.56
CA ASP A 1106 16.74 -8.04 30.20
C ASP A 1106 16.56 -8.95 31.43
N HIS A 1107 16.80 -8.42 32.63
CA HIS A 1107 16.71 -9.14 33.91
C HIS A 1107 15.39 -8.91 34.64
N THR A 1108 14.61 -7.89 34.31
CA THR A 1108 13.40 -7.53 35.08
C THR A 1108 12.37 -8.66 35.21
N LEU A 1109 12.17 -9.47 34.16
CA LEU A 1109 11.26 -10.62 34.27
C LEU A 1109 11.79 -11.69 35.24
N LEU A 1110 13.10 -11.94 35.21
CA LEU A 1110 13.75 -12.84 36.15
C LEU A 1110 13.62 -12.33 37.58
N GLU A 1111 13.91 -11.05 37.81
CA GLU A 1111 13.85 -10.42 39.14
C GLU A 1111 12.44 -10.52 39.75
N VAL A 1112 11.39 -10.27 38.95
CA VAL A 1112 10.00 -10.43 39.39
C VAL A 1112 9.70 -11.90 39.71
N VAL A 1113 10.07 -12.82 38.82
CA VAL A 1113 9.82 -14.25 39.04
C VAL A 1113 10.57 -14.76 40.26
N GLU A 1114 11.86 -14.48 40.40
CA GLU A 1114 12.66 -14.87 41.57
C GLU A 1114 12.13 -14.29 42.88
N GLY A 1115 11.76 -13.01 42.91
CA GLY A 1115 11.19 -12.39 44.10
C GLY A 1115 9.81 -12.94 44.49
N TRP A 1116 9.14 -13.64 43.58
CA TRP A 1116 7.80 -14.19 43.76
C TRP A 1116 7.79 -15.73 43.81
N SER A 1117 8.96 -16.36 43.69
CA SER A 1117 9.13 -17.81 43.79
C SER A 1117 9.38 -18.26 45.22
N LEU A 1118 9.09 -19.53 45.48
CA LEU A 1118 9.52 -20.24 46.69
C LEU A 1118 10.90 -20.86 46.38
N GLU A 1119 11.80 -20.88 47.36
CA GLU A 1119 13.19 -21.35 47.18
C GLU A 1119 13.33 -22.82 46.80
#